data_AF-A0A3D4QKF4-F1
#
_entry.id   AF-A0A3D4QKF4-F1
#
_cell.length_a   1.000
_cell.length_b   1.000
_cell.length_c   1.000
_cell.angle_alpha   90.00
_cell.angle_beta   90.00
_cell.angle_gamma   90.00
#
_symmetry.space_group_name_H-M   'P 1'
#
loop_
_entity.id
_entity.type
_entity.pdbx_description
1 polymer ?
#
loop_
_entity_poly.entity_id
_entity_poly.type
_entity_poly.pdbx_seq_one_letter_code
_entity_poly.pdbx_strand_id
1 'polypeptide(L)'
;AETAENNMTDTKASADAPAPKKAKREFNKVALAILAATALAIAVSIHFTLQFIDKERDRDRLNWQVRLGIVADFRAAAVNQWVEEQFGHMRELTQNASLQLYLSEASAGAKKDATAPVGQGGSVTAIPSLDTLGSELGAALSSELTDGKDKAAAETAPDPLADPLDALDSNASSSASVGFLRNLLIATAERSGFKAPPPVGEIAANIERPGVAGIGLIDTNLNAIVSTPDMPPLNKRIRDAVRQALQGDPAVIDIFKGPTNEPTMGFVLPIFKLQEGTGAKAIGAVIGIKIVDEDLFKRLKQPGELSKTSESFIARKVGNTVEYLTPLADGSKAFERQMAMDTPDLAAAYALEKTGGFAQKRDYAGAEVLVTSRAIANVPSWVLVRKVTTEEALASTETRLRTTLIVLLLIIGGVSVSFFAVWAHGASVRAKQAMADMKVALERFSNMSKFMKVVTDSQPTEIVAVDGNTTYTFANAPAARAAGIDAEDMMGKSMASVMGPVKAQRLAEINNGVLRTFEREQHISSFTDPDADPDDISAIHVIKSDHIPLRGDRDYPPGVLMVLEDISELSRERRRSERMMRQLIDTLVSVVDRRDPYSANHSTRTAEVAREIAEEMGLSELEVHTVDIAGSLMNLGKIFVPPEVLTKTGNLTDEERELLASTYLVTADLLKDVTFEGPVVKTVLHMGEHWDGTGRFHISGDRIIPTAQVLAVANAFVGMASARAWRPAMEFRKVIDILMQDTGSKFDHRPVSALMNFLENRGGIEKWAHFRDPPASDKPEL
;
A
#
# COMPACT_ATOMS: atom_id res chain seq x y z
N ALA A 1 24.19 34.80 43.19
CA ALA A 1 23.87 35.84 42.20
C ALA A 1 23.25 35.19 40.96
N GLU A 2 21.94 34.92 40.89
CA GLU A 2 20.84 35.34 41.78
C GLU A 2 20.57 36.86 41.79
N THR A 3 19.30 37.24 41.71
CA THR A 3 18.79 38.53 41.20
C THR A 3 19.14 38.81 39.72
N ALA A 4 18.24 39.34 38.88
CA ALA A 4 16.85 39.75 39.11
C ALA A 4 15.87 39.05 38.15
N GLU A 5 14.71 38.68 38.69
CA GLU A 5 13.51 38.22 37.98
C GLU A 5 12.44 39.33 38.10
N ASN A 6 11.37 39.27 37.29
CA ASN A 6 10.19 40.16 37.30
C ASN A 6 10.40 41.63 36.91
N ASN A 7 10.22 41.92 35.61
CA ASN A 7 9.17 42.81 35.07
C ASN A 7 9.26 42.77 33.53
N MET A 8 8.18 42.86 32.73
CA MET A 8 6.74 43.03 33.04
C MET A 8 5.90 42.26 32.00
N THR A 9 4.60 42.06 32.25
CA THR A 9 3.69 41.34 31.34
C THR A 9 3.17 42.19 30.17
N ASP A 10 2.47 41.51 29.25
CA ASP A 10 1.48 42.05 28.30
C ASP A 10 1.94 42.65 26.96
N THR A 11 2.17 41.76 25.99
CA THR A 11 1.42 41.84 24.72
C THR A 11 0.99 40.44 24.25
N LYS A 12 -0.31 40.19 24.12
CA LYS A 12 -0.87 38.88 23.72
C LYS A 12 -1.92 39.04 22.62
N ALA A 13 -1.51 38.91 21.36
CA ALA A 13 -2.37 39.00 20.17
C ALA A 13 -1.92 38.01 19.07
N SER A 14 -2.87 37.62 18.21
CA SER A 14 -2.83 36.69 17.05
C SER A 14 -1.44 36.20 16.58
N ALA A 15 -1.11 34.90 16.49
CA ALA A 15 -1.83 33.76 15.90
C ALA A 15 -1.94 33.78 14.35
N ASP A 16 -1.77 32.59 13.76
CA ASP A 16 -1.94 32.19 12.35
C ASP A 16 -1.05 32.79 11.25
N ALA A 17 0.23 32.39 11.26
CA ALA A 17 1.00 32.21 10.03
C ALA A 17 0.83 30.76 9.51
N PRO A 18 0.20 30.51 8.33
CA PRO A 18 -0.03 29.16 7.84
C PRO A 18 1.27 28.53 7.30
N ALA A 19 1.91 27.73 8.17
CA ALA A 19 3.03 26.88 7.81
C ALA A 19 2.72 26.09 6.51
N PRO A 20 3.70 25.96 5.58
CA PRO A 20 3.43 25.33 4.29
C PRO A 20 2.89 23.92 4.51
N LYS A 21 1.66 23.67 4.03
CA LYS A 21 0.98 22.38 4.14
C LYS A 21 1.90 21.32 3.53
N LYS A 22 2.58 20.54 4.38
CA LYS A 22 3.35 19.36 3.97
C LYS A 22 2.46 18.57 3.04
N ALA A 23 2.88 18.43 1.77
CA ALA A 23 2.11 17.74 0.75
C ALA A 23 1.78 16.35 1.28
N LYS A 24 0.51 16.18 1.69
CA LYS A 24 0.08 14.99 2.42
C LYS A 24 0.19 13.86 1.43
N ARG A 25 1.21 13.00 1.58
CA ARG A 25 1.30 11.75 0.83
C ARG A 25 0.01 11.00 1.11
N GLU A 26 -0.92 11.06 0.17
CA GLU A 26 -2.10 10.21 0.11
C GLU A 26 -1.58 8.79 -0.02
N PHE A 27 -1.29 8.19 1.13
CA PHE A 27 -0.84 6.82 1.28
C PHE A 27 -1.96 5.96 0.74
N ASN A 28 -1.81 5.56 -0.53
CA ASN A 28 -2.92 5.03 -1.31
C ASN A 28 -3.53 3.84 -0.56
N LYS A 29 -4.72 4.04 -0.01
CA LYS A 29 -5.35 3.10 0.92
C LYS A 29 -5.55 1.73 0.27
N VAL A 30 -5.74 1.70 -1.05
CA VAL A 30 -5.79 0.48 -1.87
C VAL A 30 -4.46 -0.29 -1.81
N ALA A 31 -3.32 0.39 -1.93
CA ALA A 31 -2.01 -0.24 -1.86
C ALA A 31 -1.71 -0.81 -0.46
N LEU A 32 -2.10 -0.09 0.61
CA LEU A 32 -1.96 -0.59 1.98
C LEU A 32 -2.90 -1.77 2.25
N ALA A 33 -4.14 -1.73 1.75
CA ALA A 33 -5.10 -2.83 1.85
C ALA A 33 -4.63 -4.08 1.10
N ILE A 34 -4.05 -3.93 -0.10
CA ILE A 34 -3.44 -5.04 -0.85
C ILE A 34 -2.26 -5.63 -0.05
N LEU A 35 -1.36 -4.80 0.48
CA LEU A 35 -0.22 -5.28 1.29
C LEU A 35 -0.68 -6.04 2.54
N ALA A 36 -1.70 -5.53 3.24
CA ALA A 36 -2.30 -6.20 4.39
C ALA A 36 -3.00 -7.52 4.01
N ALA A 37 -3.73 -7.56 2.90
CA ALA A 37 -4.38 -8.77 2.39
C ALA A 37 -3.35 -9.83 1.97
N THR A 38 -2.25 -9.44 1.33
CA THR A 38 -1.16 -10.35 0.97
C THR A 38 -0.43 -10.89 2.20
N ALA A 39 -0.13 -10.04 3.18
CA ALA A 39 0.44 -10.47 4.47
C ALA A 39 -0.48 -11.44 5.23
N LEU A 40 -1.80 -11.18 5.24
CA LEU A 40 -2.80 -12.07 5.83
C LEU A 40 -2.86 -13.41 5.09
N ALA A 41 -2.87 -13.42 3.76
CA ALA A 41 -2.87 -14.64 2.96
C ALA A 41 -1.61 -15.50 3.21
N ILE A 42 -0.44 -14.86 3.36
CA ILE A 42 0.82 -15.51 3.74
C ILE A 42 0.71 -16.15 5.13
N ALA A 43 0.23 -15.41 6.14
CA ALA A 43 0.10 -15.92 7.50
C ALA A 43 -0.90 -17.09 7.59
N VAL A 44 -2.04 -16.99 6.90
CA VAL A 44 -3.04 -18.06 6.79
C VAL A 44 -2.47 -19.29 6.08
N SER A 45 -1.72 -19.10 4.98
CA SER A 45 -1.09 -20.21 4.26
C SER A 45 -0.07 -20.95 5.13
N ILE A 46 0.82 -20.23 5.83
CA ILE A 46 1.79 -20.82 6.77
C ILE A 46 1.05 -21.59 7.87
N HIS A 47 -0.01 -21.03 8.45
CA HIS A 47 -0.80 -21.69 9.50
C HIS A 47 -1.43 -23.01 9.03
N PHE A 48 -2.02 -23.04 7.82
CA PHE A 48 -2.56 -24.28 7.26
C PHE A 48 -1.47 -25.30 6.90
N THR A 49 -0.30 -24.87 6.42
CA THR A 49 0.84 -25.77 6.18
C THR A 49 1.32 -26.42 7.48
N LEU A 50 1.44 -25.67 8.58
CA LEU A 50 1.79 -26.23 9.89
C LEU A 50 0.74 -27.23 10.39
N GLN A 51 -0.54 -26.86 10.38
CA GLN A 51 -1.63 -27.79 10.75
C GLN A 51 -1.67 -29.08 9.92
N PHE A 52 -1.35 -28.99 8.62
CA PHE A 52 -1.30 -30.16 7.74
C PHE A 52 -0.15 -31.10 8.13
N ILE A 53 1.03 -30.55 8.44
CA ILE A 53 2.21 -31.37 8.75
C ILE A 53 2.10 -32.03 10.12
N ASP A 54 1.53 -31.37 11.13
CA ASP A 54 1.34 -32.03 12.43
C ASP A 54 0.33 -33.20 12.33
N LYS A 55 -0.71 -33.07 11.50
CA LYS A 55 -1.59 -34.19 11.13
C LYS A 55 -0.85 -35.29 10.34
N GLU A 56 0.10 -34.93 9.48
CA GLU A 56 0.92 -35.92 8.76
C GLU A 56 1.90 -36.65 9.70
N ARG A 57 2.53 -35.95 10.66
CA ARG A 57 3.37 -36.54 11.72
C ARG A 57 2.59 -37.54 12.58
N ASP A 58 1.37 -37.21 13.00
CA ASP A 58 0.57 -38.12 13.81
C ASP A 58 0.03 -39.31 13.00
N ARG A 59 -0.30 -39.12 11.72
CA ARG A 59 -0.61 -40.24 10.81
C ARG A 59 0.61 -41.15 10.64
N ASP A 60 1.81 -40.60 10.49
CA ASP A 60 3.02 -41.39 10.29
C ASP A 60 3.49 -42.08 11.59
N ARG A 61 3.24 -41.47 12.77
CA ARG A 61 3.34 -42.15 14.09
C ARG A 61 2.39 -43.36 14.17
N LEU A 62 1.14 -43.23 13.75
CA LEU A 62 0.18 -44.35 13.70
C LEU A 62 0.62 -45.44 12.71
N ASN A 63 1.14 -45.06 11.54
CA ASN A 63 1.75 -46.00 10.58
C ASN A 63 2.92 -46.77 11.22
N TRP A 64 3.76 -46.11 12.01
CA TRP A 64 4.85 -46.75 12.75
C TRP A 64 4.37 -47.61 13.92
N GLN A 65 3.32 -47.22 14.65
CA GLN A 65 2.69 -48.05 15.67
C GLN A 65 2.25 -49.41 15.09
N VAL A 66 1.60 -49.39 13.91
CA VAL A 66 1.19 -50.61 13.21
C VAL A 66 2.39 -51.42 12.75
N ARG A 67 3.39 -50.79 12.11
CA ARG A 67 4.60 -51.49 11.62
C ARG A 67 5.43 -52.13 12.73
N LEU A 68 5.73 -51.37 13.80
CA LEU A 68 6.47 -51.89 14.96
C LEU A 68 5.66 -52.96 15.68
N GLY A 69 4.34 -52.78 15.78
CA GLY A 69 3.43 -53.76 16.35
C GLY A 69 3.51 -55.11 15.63
N ILE A 70 3.25 -55.13 14.32
CA ILE A 70 3.29 -56.34 13.49
C ILE A 70 4.64 -57.06 13.62
N VAL A 71 5.76 -56.33 13.57
CA VAL A 71 7.09 -56.96 13.72
C VAL A 71 7.32 -57.45 15.15
N ALA A 72 6.88 -56.72 16.18
CA ALA A 72 6.96 -57.17 17.57
C ALA A 72 6.11 -58.43 17.81
N ASP A 73 4.93 -58.55 17.19
CA ASP A 73 4.11 -59.76 17.21
C ASP A 73 4.83 -60.94 16.55
N PHE A 74 5.41 -60.77 15.35
CA PHE A 74 6.21 -61.82 14.70
C PHE A 74 7.47 -62.21 15.48
N ARG A 75 8.18 -61.25 16.09
CA ARG A 75 9.37 -61.54 16.93
C ARG A 75 8.97 -62.22 18.24
N ALA A 76 7.89 -61.81 18.89
CA ALA A 76 7.37 -62.47 20.09
C ALA A 76 6.89 -63.90 19.77
N ALA A 77 6.22 -64.12 18.64
CA ALA A 77 5.85 -65.45 18.17
C ALA A 77 7.10 -66.34 17.96
N ALA A 78 8.16 -65.83 17.32
CA ALA A 78 9.42 -66.56 17.12
C ALA A 78 10.15 -66.90 18.44
N VAL A 79 10.03 -66.05 19.47
CA VAL A 79 10.54 -66.32 20.83
C VAL A 79 9.70 -67.37 21.55
N ASN A 80 8.36 -67.27 21.50
CA ASN A 80 7.48 -68.31 22.07
C ASN A 80 7.71 -69.68 21.40
N GLN A 81 7.87 -69.69 20.07
CA GLN A 81 8.18 -70.89 19.30
C GLN A 81 9.53 -71.50 19.72
N TRP A 82 10.58 -70.68 19.91
CA TRP A 82 11.88 -71.16 20.41
C TRP A 82 11.77 -71.81 21.79
N VAL A 83 11.00 -71.21 22.71
CA VAL A 83 10.73 -71.76 24.05
C VAL A 83 9.98 -73.10 23.94
N GLU A 84 8.99 -73.21 23.04
CA GLU A 84 8.25 -74.45 22.81
C GLU A 84 9.10 -75.54 22.12
N GLU A 85 10.02 -75.17 21.21
CA GLU A 85 11.02 -76.10 20.64
C GLU A 85 11.91 -76.71 21.73
N GLN A 86 12.35 -75.90 22.71
CA GLN A 86 13.13 -76.40 23.85
C GLN A 86 12.30 -77.37 24.72
N PHE A 87 11.01 -77.07 24.94
CA PHE A 87 10.09 -78.00 25.60
C PHE A 87 9.86 -79.28 24.78
N GLY A 88 9.76 -79.18 23.45
CA GLY A 88 9.60 -80.31 22.53
C GLY A 88 10.74 -81.32 22.64
N HIS A 89 11.99 -80.85 22.59
CA HIS A 89 13.17 -81.72 22.75
C HIS A 89 13.21 -82.46 24.08
N MET A 90 12.73 -81.85 25.17
CA MET A 90 12.61 -82.53 26.46
C MET A 90 11.38 -83.45 26.52
N ARG A 91 10.31 -83.15 25.78
CA ARG A 91 9.08 -83.95 25.69
C ARG A 91 9.33 -85.28 24.98
N GLU A 92 10.21 -85.30 23.98
CA GLU A 92 10.73 -86.54 23.38
C GLU A 92 11.37 -87.48 24.43
N LEU A 93 12.08 -86.93 25.42
CA LEU A 93 12.64 -87.71 26.52
C LEU A 93 11.56 -88.19 27.50
N THR A 94 10.60 -87.34 27.90
CA THR A 94 9.53 -87.76 28.83
C THR A 94 8.61 -88.82 28.24
N GLN A 95 8.50 -88.90 26.90
CA GLN A 95 7.70 -89.89 26.18
C GLN A 95 8.48 -91.18 25.81
N ASN A 96 9.78 -91.25 26.08
CA ASN A 96 10.57 -92.44 25.80
C ASN A 96 10.15 -93.62 26.71
N ALA A 97 9.65 -94.71 26.11
CA ALA A 97 9.10 -95.84 26.84
C ALA A 97 10.11 -96.51 27.79
N SER A 98 11.38 -96.64 27.40
CA SER A 98 12.43 -97.22 28.24
C SER A 98 12.71 -96.36 29.48
N LEU A 99 12.62 -95.03 29.33
CA LEU A 99 12.82 -94.05 30.39
C LEU A 99 11.64 -94.05 31.38
N GLN A 100 10.40 -94.11 30.87
CA GLN A 100 9.21 -94.28 31.71
C GLN A 100 9.21 -95.61 32.46
N LEU A 101 9.58 -96.72 31.80
CA LEU A 101 9.63 -98.05 32.40
C LEU A 101 10.63 -98.09 33.56
N TYR A 102 11.87 -97.64 33.34
CA TYR A 102 12.92 -97.62 34.37
C TYR A 102 12.50 -96.79 35.59
N LEU A 103 11.88 -95.61 35.40
CA LEU A 103 11.41 -94.79 36.52
C LEU A 103 10.17 -95.40 37.21
N SER A 104 9.34 -96.15 36.49
CA SER A 104 8.24 -96.91 37.10
C SER A 104 8.74 -98.06 37.97
N GLU A 105 9.84 -98.72 37.57
CA GLU A 105 10.52 -99.76 38.36
C GLU A 105 11.27 -99.17 39.56
N ALA A 106 12.05 -98.10 39.38
CA ALA A 106 12.76 -97.43 40.47
C ALA A 106 11.79 -96.91 41.56
N SER A 107 10.67 -96.29 41.15
CA SER A 107 9.63 -95.83 42.08
C SER A 107 8.78 -96.95 42.69
N ALA A 108 8.78 -98.15 42.11
CA ALA A 108 8.21 -99.36 42.71
C ALA A 108 9.19 -100.04 43.69
N GLY A 109 10.49 -100.05 43.37
CA GLY A 109 11.55 -100.53 44.26
C GLY A 109 11.59 -99.75 45.57
N ALA A 110 11.59 -98.42 45.49
CA ALA A 110 11.54 -97.53 46.65
C ALA A 110 10.28 -97.70 47.55
N LYS A 111 9.24 -98.41 47.07
CA LYS A 111 8.09 -98.80 47.90
C LYS A 111 8.24 -100.17 48.57
N LYS A 112 9.09 -101.07 48.06
CA LYS A 112 9.27 -102.42 48.65
C LYS A 112 10.00 -102.37 49.99
N ASP A 113 10.98 -101.49 50.13
CA ASP A 113 11.75 -101.35 51.38
C ASP A 113 10.95 -100.73 52.54
N ALA A 114 9.74 -100.21 52.27
CA ALA A 114 8.88 -99.57 53.26
C ALA A 114 7.86 -100.52 53.92
N THR A 115 7.55 -101.69 53.35
CA THR A 115 6.52 -102.60 53.87
C THR A 115 6.78 -104.09 53.61
N ALA A 116 7.08 -104.82 54.68
CA ALA A 116 6.91 -106.28 54.80
C ALA A 116 6.17 -106.54 56.13
N PRO A 117 5.24 -107.52 56.23
CA PRO A 117 5.64 -108.94 56.22
C PRO A 117 4.66 -109.97 55.59
N VAL A 118 5.20 -111.15 55.25
CA VAL A 118 4.61 -112.53 55.34
C VAL A 118 3.21 -112.83 54.78
N GLY A 119 3.10 -113.85 53.89
CA GLY A 119 1.92 -114.74 53.86
C GLY A 119 1.46 -115.39 52.54
N GLN A 120 2.01 -116.58 52.21
CA GLN A 120 1.40 -117.73 51.48
C GLN A 120 0.41 -117.54 50.27
N GLY A 121 0.66 -118.29 49.18
CA GLY A 121 -0.39 -119.16 48.59
C GLY A 121 -0.74 -119.03 47.09
N GLY A 122 -0.28 -120.00 46.27
CA GLY A 122 -0.79 -120.35 44.92
C GLY A 122 -0.51 -119.37 43.76
N SER A 123 -0.52 -119.74 42.47
CA SER A 123 -0.10 -120.92 41.68
C SER A 123 -0.66 -120.78 40.23
N VAL A 124 -0.08 -121.51 39.25
CA VAL A 124 -0.69 -121.94 37.95
C VAL A 124 -0.57 -121.02 36.68
N THR A 125 0.25 -121.53 35.72
CA THR A 125 0.24 -121.47 34.23
C THR A 125 0.48 -120.22 33.34
N ALA A 126 1.60 -120.30 32.58
CA ALA A 126 1.77 -120.29 31.10
C ALA A 126 1.27 -119.09 30.23
N ILE A 127 2.13 -118.38 29.46
CA ILE A 127 2.80 -118.78 28.17
C ILE A 127 1.75 -119.06 27.06
N PRO A 128 1.73 -118.33 25.92
CA PRO A 128 2.86 -118.32 24.97
C PRO A 128 3.27 -116.99 24.30
N SER A 129 4.44 -117.05 23.65
CA SER A 129 5.05 -116.04 22.78
C SER A 129 4.58 -116.14 21.32
N LEU A 130 4.89 -115.13 20.50
CA LEU A 130 4.72 -115.15 19.05
C LEU A 130 5.79 -114.28 18.37
N ASP A 131 6.76 -114.92 17.71
CA ASP A 131 7.56 -114.29 16.66
C ASP A 131 6.75 -114.23 15.37
N THR A 132 6.77 -113.10 14.66
CA THR A 132 6.92 -113.00 13.18
C THR A 132 6.66 -111.57 12.70
N LEU A 133 7.60 -110.99 11.96
CA LEU A 133 7.39 -110.48 10.59
C LEU A 133 8.69 -109.89 10.00
N GLY A 134 8.98 -110.25 8.75
CA GLY A 134 10.05 -109.64 7.94
C GLY A 134 9.72 -108.18 7.57
N SER A 135 10.67 -107.30 7.29
CA SER A 135 11.81 -107.41 6.35
C SER A 135 11.43 -107.23 4.87
N GLU A 136 10.85 -106.07 4.51
CA GLU A 136 10.71 -105.67 3.10
C GLU A 136 10.70 -104.14 2.96
N LEU A 137 11.80 -103.56 2.43
CA LEU A 137 11.88 -102.25 1.75
C LEU A 137 13.34 -101.95 1.37
N GLY A 138 13.72 -102.21 0.11
CA GLY A 138 15.06 -101.91 -0.40
C GLY A 138 15.07 -101.79 -1.94
N ALA A 139 15.73 -100.74 -2.45
CA ALA A 139 15.80 -100.32 -3.86
C ALA A 139 14.43 -99.98 -4.51
N ALA A 140 14.21 -98.83 -5.14
CA ALA A 140 15.05 -98.26 -6.20
C ALA A 140 14.77 -96.76 -6.46
N LEU A 141 15.79 -96.03 -6.92
CA LEU A 141 15.77 -95.18 -8.13
C LEU A 141 17.07 -94.34 -8.22
N SER A 142 17.78 -94.43 -9.35
CA SER A 142 19.01 -93.68 -9.61
C SER A 142 19.14 -93.27 -11.09
N SER A 143 18.88 -92.00 -11.40
CA SER A 143 19.31 -91.25 -12.59
C SER A 143 19.09 -89.75 -12.30
N GLU A 144 19.82 -88.78 -12.86
CA GLU A 144 20.67 -88.80 -14.07
C GLU A 144 21.92 -87.87 -13.94
N LEU A 145 22.74 -87.80 -14.99
CA LEU A 145 24.05 -87.13 -15.11
C LEU A 145 23.91 -85.57 -15.31
N THR A 146 24.92 -84.68 -15.44
CA THR A 146 26.42 -84.64 -15.60
C THR A 146 26.90 -83.22 -15.18
N ASP A 147 28.15 -82.75 -15.11
CA ASP A 147 29.54 -83.26 -15.28
C ASP A 147 30.47 -82.41 -14.36
N GLY A 148 31.74 -82.81 -14.19
CA GLY A 148 32.76 -81.98 -13.54
C GLY A 148 34.02 -82.76 -13.15
N LYS A 149 35.10 -82.66 -13.93
CA LYS A 149 36.40 -83.31 -13.68
C LYS A 149 37.34 -82.39 -12.89
N ASP A 150 38.18 -82.96 -12.02
CA ASP A 150 39.64 -83.02 -12.31
C ASP A 150 40.41 -84.04 -11.45
N LYS A 151 41.75 -84.08 -11.57
CA LYS A 151 42.60 -85.26 -11.27
C LYS A 151 43.51 -85.21 -10.02
N ALA A 152 43.53 -86.36 -9.32
CA ALA A 152 44.67 -87.16 -8.86
C ALA A 152 45.78 -86.64 -7.90
N ALA A 153 45.91 -87.32 -6.75
CA ALA A 153 47.14 -87.89 -6.16
C ALA A 153 46.73 -89.00 -5.15
N ALA A 154 47.08 -90.28 -5.35
CA ALA A 154 48.29 -90.95 -4.83
C ALA A 154 48.40 -90.85 -3.27
N GLU A 155 47.92 -91.80 -2.45
CA GLU A 155 48.23 -93.25 -2.30
C GLU A 155 49.35 -93.55 -1.27
N THR A 156 49.01 -94.14 -0.11
CA THR A 156 49.73 -95.24 0.60
C THR A 156 49.04 -95.61 1.94
N ALA A 157 49.21 -96.86 2.38
CA ALA A 157 48.67 -97.52 3.60
C ALA A 157 49.80 -98.42 4.20
N PRO A 158 49.62 -99.34 5.20
CA PRO A 158 48.46 -99.77 6.02
C PRO A 158 48.72 -99.51 7.54
N ASP A 159 48.44 -100.31 8.60
CA ASP A 159 47.98 -101.70 8.86
C ASP A 159 47.34 -101.81 10.29
N PRO A 160 46.71 -102.94 10.74
CA PRO A 160 45.81 -102.99 11.91
C PRO A 160 46.38 -103.72 13.15
N LEU A 161 45.57 -103.85 14.22
CA LEU A 161 45.60 -105.00 15.17
C LEU A 161 44.33 -105.14 16.05
N ALA A 162 44.14 -106.32 16.63
CA ALA A 162 42.87 -106.94 17.04
C ALA A 162 42.30 -106.62 18.46
N ASP A 163 41.04 -107.06 18.63
CA ASP A 163 40.28 -107.42 19.87
C ASP A 163 41.00 -108.53 20.70
N PRO A 164 40.51 -109.08 21.86
CA PRO A 164 39.20 -108.92 22.55
C PRO A 164 39.22 -108.88 24.11
N LEU A 165 38.05 -108.69 24.75
CA LEU A 165 37.45 -109.62 25.77
C LEU A 165 36.39 -108.98 26.69
N ASP A 166 35.37 -109.78 27.02
CA ASP A 166 34.28 -109.51 27.96
C ASP A 166 34.40 -110.34 29.26
N ALA A 167 33.65 -109.93 30.29
CA ALA A 167 32.80 -110.77 31.18
C ALA A 167 32.93 -110.61 32.72
N LEU A 168 31.77 -110.77 33.39
CA LEU A 168 31.50 -111.05 34.82
C LEU A 168 31.69 -109.90 35.86
N ASP A 169 30.75 -109.63 36.79
CA ASP A 169 29.34 -110.06 36.90
C ASP A 169 28.50 -109.22 37.91
N SER A 170 27.20 -109.48 37.97
CA SER A 170 26.25 -109.35 39.10
C SER A 170 25.72 -107.99 39.55
N ASN A 171 26.44 -106.88 39.36
CA ASN A 171 25.89 -105.51 39.57
C ASN A 171 25.48 -104.81 38.26
N ALA A 172 25.56 -105.53 37.14
CA ALA A 172 25.50 -104.96 35.79
C ALA A 172 24.11 -104.46 35.37
N SER A 173 23.00 -104.99 35.92
CA SER A 173 21.66 -104.59 35.48
C SER A 173 21.33 -103.13 35.84
N SER A 174 21.63 -102.69 37.06
CA SER A 174 21.41 -101.31 37.48
C SER A 174 22.37 -100.34 36.77
N SER A 175 23.65 -100.71 36.63
CA SER A 175 24.66 -99.86 35.99
C SER A 175 24.51 -99.77 34.48
N ALA A 176 24.10 -100.83 33.78
CA ALA A 176 23.85 -100.82 32.34
C ALA A 176 22.61 -99.99 31.98
N SER A 177 21.51 -100.08 32.75
CA SER A 177 20.34 -99.21 32.54
C SER A 177 20.67 -97.73 32.79
N VAL A 178 21.46 -97.42 33.83
CA VAL A 178 21.97 -96.06 34.06
C VAL A 178 22.89 -95.60 32.93
N GLY A 179 23.76 -96.47 32.41
CA GLY A 179 24.63 -96.19 31.27
C GLY A 179 23.87 -95.91 29.98
N PHE A 180 22.85 -96.71 29.66
CA PHE A 180 21.94 -96.49 28.54
C PHE A 180 21.23 -95.14 28.66
N LEU A 181 20.64 -94.85 29.82
CA LEU A 181 19.99 -93.55 30.08
C LEU A 181 20.97 -92.39 29.95
N ARG A 182 22.19 -92.52 30.47
CA ARG A 182 23.23 -91.49 30.37
C ARG A 182 23.60 -91.21 28.92
N ASN A 183 23.77 -92.24 28.10
CA ASN A 183 24.07 -92.11 26.68
C ASN A 183 22.89 -91.49 25.90
N LEU A 184 21.65 -91.85 26.25
CA LEU A 184 20.44 -91.24 25.69
C LEU A 184 20.34 -89.74 26.04
N LEU A 185 20.62 -89.36 27.29
CA LEU A 185 20.66 -87.96 27.72
C LEU A 185 21.76 -87.18 27.01
N ILE A 186 22.96 -87.76 26.84
CA ILE A 186 24.06 -87.14 26.10
C ILE A 186 23.67 -86.93 24.63
N ALA A 187 23.25 -87.97 23.91
CA ALA A 187 22.90 -87.86 22.50
C ALA A 187 21.76 -86.87 22.23
N THR A 188 20.76 -86.78 23.13
CA THR A 188 19.71 -85.75 23.01
C THR A 188 20.22 -84.36 23.40
N ALA A 189 21.08 -84.23 24.42
CA ALA A 189 21.70 -82.95 24.78
C ALA A 189 22.55 -82.36 23.65
N GLU A 190 23.32 -83.20 22.95
CA GLU A 190 24.12 -82.77 21.80
C GLU A 190 23.26 -82.29 20.63
N ARG A 191 22.16 -83.00 20.34
CA ARG A 191 21.23 -82.71 19.24
C ARG A 191 20.33 -81.50 19.49
N SER A 192 19.93 -81.26 20.75
CA SER A 192 19.06 -80.15 21.15
C SER A 192 19.82 -78.91 21.66
N GLY A 193 21.15 -78.99 21.74
CA GLY A 193 22.01 -77.90 22.21
C GLY A 193 22.00 -77.69 23.73
N PHE A 194 21.52 -78.66 24.52
CA PHE A 194 21.59 -78.66 25.99
C PHE A 194 22.96 -79.15 26.48
N LYS A 195 24.04 -78.65 25.89
CA LYS A 195 25.43 -79.00 26.23
C LYS A 195 26.28 -77.76 26.48
N ALA A 196 27.38 -77.92 27.19
CA ALA A 196 28.39 -76.87 27.31
C ALA A 196 29.04 -76.57 25.94
N PRO A 197 29.44 -75.32 25.65
CA PRO A 197 30.32 -75.02 24.53
C PRO A 197 31.69 -75.69 24.73
N PRO A 198 32.38 -76.09 23.64
CA PRO A 198 33.69 -76.74 23.74
C PRO A 198 34.73 -75.81 24.40
N PRO A 199 35.71 -76.35 25.15
CA PRO A 199 36.76 -75.55 25.78
C PRO A 199 37.54 -74.67 24.80
N VAL A 200 37.65 -73.38 25.10
CA VAL A 200 38.51 -72.45 24.34
C VAL A 200 39.89 -72.41 25.00
N GLY A 201 40.89 -72.99 24.32
CA GLY A 201 42.30 -73.00 24.74
C GLY A 201 42.76 -74.29 25.44
N GLU A 202 44.08 -74.50 25.44
CA GLU A 202 44.73 -75.59 26.19
C GLU A 202 44.60 -75.34 27.70
N ILE A 203 44.02 -76.29 28.43
CA ILE A 203 43.76 -76.16 29.88
C ILE A 203 44.10 -77.49 30.56
N ALA A 204 44.78 -77.41 31.72
CA ALA A 204 45.32 -78.56 32.44
C ALA A 204 44.24 -79.60 32.85
N ALA A 205 44.57 -80.87 32.71
CA ALA A 205 43.64 -82.01 32.77
C ALA A 205 43.16 -82.42 34.19
N ASN A 206 43.24 -81.54 35.20
CA ASN A 206 42.96 -81.90 36.60
C ASN A 206 42.27 -80.77 37.40
N ILE A 207 41.33 -80.06 36.78
CA ILE A 207 40.46 -79.09 37.44
C ILE A 207 39.00 -79.46 37.12
N GLU A 208 38.23 -79.85 38.13
CA GLU A 208 36.79 -80.03 37.99
C GLU A 208 36.13 -78.70 37.60
N ARG A 209 35.43 -78.68 36.46
CA ARG A 209 34.65 -77.51 36.04
C ARG A 209 33.24 -77.64 36.60
N PRO A 210 32.65 -76.57 37.18
CA PRO A 210 31.23 -76.58 37.47
C PRO A 210 30.46 -76.69 36.15
N GLY A 211 29.55 -77.66 36.06
CA GLY A 211 28.66 -77.81 34.90
C GLY A 211 27.87 -76.53 34.61
N VAL A 212 27.57 -76.28 33.34
CA VAL A 212 26.91 -75.04 32.86
C VAL A 212 25.64 -75.30 32.04
N ALA A 213 25.55 -76.43 31.36
CA ALA A 213 24.43 -76.82 30.51
C ALA A 213 24.41 -78.35 30.35
N GLY A 214 23.24 -78.96 30.45
CA GLY A 214 23.09 -80.40 30.49
C GLY A 214 21.64 -80.85 30.57
N ILE A 215 21.42 -82.16 30.61
CA ILE A 215 20.12 -82.77 30.90
C ILE A 215 20.27 -83.73 32.09
N GLY A 216 19.30 -83.73 33.00
CA GLY A 216 19.22 -84.63 34.15
C GLY A 216 17.82 -85.20 34.37
N LEU A 217 17.78 -86.37 34.98
CA LEU A 217 16.58 -87.03 35.50
C LEU A 217 16.56 -86.93 37.02
N ILE A 218 15.45 -86.48 37.59
CA ILE A 218 15.31 -86.23 39.03
C ILE A 218 14.12 -87.02 39.59
N ASP A 219 14.31 -87.63 40.77
CA ASP A 219 13.26 -88.38 41.48
C ASP A 219 12.25 -87.47 42.20
N THR A 220 11.22 -88.07 42.81
CA THR A 220 10.23 -87.33 43.62
C THR A 220 10.78 -86.75 44.93
N ASN A 221 12.01 -87.12 45.33
CA ASN A 221 12.70 -86.63 46.51
C ASN A 221 13.71 -85.51 46.20
N LEU A 222 13.84 -85.11 44.93
CA LEU A 222 14.77 -84.11 44.40
C LEU A 222 16.24 -84.56 44.30
N ASN A 223 16.49 -85.87 44.24
CA ASN A 223 17.79 -86.47 43.93
C ASN A 223 17.97 -86.61 42.41
N ALA A 224 19.18 -86.34 41.90
CA ALA A 224 19.52 -86.67 40.52
C ALA A 224 19.78 -88.18 40.37
N ILE A 225 19.09 -88.82 39.43
CA ILE A 225 19.18 -90.25 39.14
C ILE A 225 20.27 -90.49 38.07
N VAL A 226 20.22 -89.71 36.99
CA VAL A 226 21.19 -89.73 35.88
C VAL A 226 21.33 -88.31 35.33
N SER A 227 22.52 -87.90 34.92
CA SER A 227 22.73 -86.63 34.20
C SER A 227 23.87 -86.70 33.18
N THR A 228 23.86 -85.76 32.25
CA THR A 228 25.02 -85.46 31.39
C THR A 228 26.20 -84.95 32.22
N PRO A 229 27.46 -85.04 31.73
CA PRO A 229 28.64 -84.60 32.47
C PRO A 229 28.59 -83.13 32.89
N ASP A 230 28.20 -82.23 31.98
CA ASP A 230 28.23 -80.77 32.18
C ASP A 230 26.99 -80.20 32.90
N MET A 231 26.18 -81.05 33.54
CA MET A 231 24.97 -80.63 34.25
C MET A 231 25.32 -79.82 35.52
N PRO A 232 24.84 -78.57 35.69
CA PRO A 232 25.08 -77.79 36.91
C PRO A 232 24.44 -78.43 38.17
N PRO A 233 25.02 -78.21 39.36
CA PRO A 233 24.48 -78.75 40.61
C PRO A 233 23.08 -78.18 40.93
N LEU A 234 22.23 -79.01 41.54
CA LEU A 234 20.83 -78.70 41.87
C LEU A 234 20.71 -77.60 42.93
N ASN A 235 20.80 -76.35 42.50
CA ASN A 235 20.63 -75.15 43.32
C ASN A 235 19.15 -74.93 43.72
N LYS A 236 18.87 -73.92 44.56
CA LYS A 236 17.51 -73.64 45.05
C LYS A 236 16.51 -73.40 43.90
N ARG A 237 16.84 -72.57 42.90
CA ARG A 237 15.93 -72.26 41.78
C ARG A 237 15.56 -73.51 40.98
N ILE A 238 16.55 -74.38 40.75
CA ILE A 238 16.36 -75.67 40.09
C ILE A 238 15.38 -76.55 40.89
N ARG A 239 15.61 -76.71 42.20
CA ARG A 239 14.72 -77.52 43.07
C ARG A 239 13.32 -76.92 43.21
N ASP A 240 13.20 -75.60 43.18
CA ASP A 240 11.90 -74.91 43.22
C ASP A 240 11.09 -75.18 41.94
N ALA A 241 11.72 -75.08 40.76
CA ALA A 241 11.08 -75.40 39.48
C ALA A 241 10.75 -76.90 39.32
N VAL A 242 11.60 -77.81 39.84
CA VAL A 242 11.27 -79.25 39.87
C VAL A 242 10.08 -79.54 40.81
N ARG A 243 9.99 -78.87 41.96
CA ARG A 243 8.82 -78.97 42.84
C ARG A 243 7.54 -78.39 42.21
N GLN A 244 7.64 -77.46 41.28
CA GLN A 244 6.51 -77.05 40.44
C GLN A 244 6.18 -78.15 39.41
N ALA A 245 7.17 -78.62 38.65
CA ALA A 245 6.98 -79.63 37.61
C ALA A 245 6.31 -80.93 38.12
N LEU A 246 6.71 -81.41 39.29
CA LEU A 246 6.15 -82.61 39.92
C LEU A 246 4.65 -82.49 40.31
N GLN A 247 4.04 -81.30 40.23
CA GLN A 247 2.61 -81.10 40.45
C GLN A 247 1.76 -81.38 39.20
N GLY A 248 2.36 -81.41 38.01
CA GLY A 248 1.69 -81.81 36.76
C GLY A 248 2.00 -80.91 35.55
N ASP A 249 2.35 -79.65 35.78
CA ASP A 249 2.57 -78.65 34.72
C ASP A 249 4.06 -78.44 34.43
N PRO A 250 4.50 -78.29 33.17
CA PRO A 250 5.88 -77.92 32.84
C PRO A 250 6.31 -76.58 33.47
N ALA A 251 7.58 -76.47 33.88
CA ALA A 251 8.12 -75.29 34.54
C ALA A 251 9.34 -74.72 33.81
N VAL A 252 9.43 -73.38 33.73
CA VAL A 252 10.57 -72.63 33.19
C VAL A 252 11.43 -72.08 34.33
N ILE A 253 12.73 -72.28 34.24
CA ILE A 253 13.73 -71.54 35.02
C ILE A 253 14.16 -70.34 34.18
N ASP A 254 13.59 -69.17 34.50
CA ASP A 254 13.88 -67.88 33.86
C ASP A 254 15.40 -67.55 33.89
N ILE A 255 15.88 -66.83 32.87
CA ILE A 255 17.30 -66.61 32.58
C ILE A 255 18.03 -66.04 33.80
N PHE A 256 19.16 -66.63 34.12
CA PHE A 256 20.07 -66.21 35.18
C PHE A 256 21.52 -66.17 34.69
N LYS A 257 22.37 -65.44 35.41
CA LYS A 257 23.83 -65.54 35.25
C LYS A 257 24.27 -66.92 35.75
N GLY A 258 24.72 -67.78 34.84
CA GLY A 258 25.26 -69.11 35.15
C GLY A 258 26.63 -69.06 35.82
N PRO A 259 27.26 -70.22 36.12
CA PRO A 259 28.58 -70.28 36.74
C PRO A 259 29.69 -69.55 35.95
N THR A 260 29.57 -69.53 34.62
CA THR A 260 30.43 -68.80 33.67
C THR A 260 30.05 -67.33 33.46
N ASN A 261 29.07 -66.81 34.22
CA ASN A 261 28.44 -65.50 34.04
C ASN A 261 27.69 -65.33 32.69
N GLU A 262 27.54 -66.40 31.92
CA GLU A 262 26.73 -66.46 30.70
C GLU A 262 25.22 -66.48 31.04
N PRO A 263 24.33 -66.03 30.13
CA PRO A 263 22.89 -66.18 30.32
C PRO A 263 22.50 -67.66 30.21
N THR A 264 21.98 -68.24 31.28
CA THR A 264 21.57 -69.65 31.37
C THR A 264 20.08 -69.75 31.68
N MET A 265 19.37 -70.66 31.02
CA MET A 265 17.94 -70.91 31.18
C MET A 265 17.70 -72.41 31.42
N GLY A 266 16.58 -72.77 32.04
CA GLY A 266 16.21 -74.16 32.27
C GLY A 266 14.75 -74.48 31.98
N PHE A 267 14.50 -75.74 31.67
CA PHE A 267 13.21 -76.28 31.23
C PHE A 267 12.98 -77.59 31.99
N VAL A 268 11.85 -77.71 32.68
CA VAL A 268 11.53 -78.86 33.52
C VAL A 268 10.18 -79.43 33.14
N LEU A 269 10.12 -80.74 32.88
CA LEU A 269 8.90 -81.45 32.50
C LEU A 269 8.67 -82.64 33.44
N PRO A 270 7.43 -82.84 33.93
CA PRO A 270 7.09 -84.06 34.67
C PRO A 270 7.17 -85.30 33.78
N ILE A 271 7.44 -86.43 34.43
CA ILE A 271 7.39 -87.77 33.85
C ILE A 271 6.25 -88.52 34.54
N PHE A 272 5.35 -89.11 33.74
CA PHE A 272 4.21 -89.88 34.23
C PHE A 272 4.42 -91.38 33.98
N LYS A 273 3.54 -92.22 34.51
CA LYS A 273 3.55 -93.66 34.23
C LYS A 273 2.95 -93.97 32.87
N LEU A 274 3.51 -94.98 32.20
CA LEU A 274 2.89 -95.60 31.03
C LEU A 274 1.45 -96.02 31.40
N GLN A 275 0.47 -95.62 30.57
CA GLN A 275 -0.99 -95.74 30.76
C GLN A 275 -1.70 -94.69 31.65
N GLU A 276 -1.02 -93.76 32.33
CA GLU A 276 -1.69 -92.65 33.04
C GLU A 276 -1.58 -91.31 32.28
N GLY A 277 -2.73 -90.69 31.97
CA GLY A 277 -2.82 -89.43 31.25
C GLY A 277 -2.58 -88.18 32.10
N THR A 278 -2.63 -87.01 31.45
CA THR A 278 -2.48 -85.68 32.08
C THR A 278 -3.40 -85.51 33.29
N GLY A 279 -2.81 -85.22 34.46
CA GLY A 279 -3.51 -85.13 35.75
C GLY A 279 -3.06 -86.18 36.78
N ALA A 280 -2.30 -87.19 36.38
CA ALA A 280 -1.64 -88.11 37.31
C ALA A 280 -0.49 -87.46 38.08
N LYS A 281 -0.06 -88.08 39.20
CA LYS A 281 1.14 -87.62 39.93
C LYS A 281 2.41 -88.03 39.20
N ALA A 282 3.31 -87.08 38.98
CA ALA A 282 4.60 -87.35 38.35
C ALA A 282 5.46 -88.31 39.19
N ILE A 283 6.15 -89.24 38.53
CA ILE A 283 7.11 -90.19 39.13
C ILE A 283 8.56 -89.67 39.12
N GLY A 284 8.79 -88.53 38.48
CA GLY A 284 10.07 -87.85 38.36
C GLY A 284 9.95 -86.66 37.42
N ALA A 285 11.07 -86.01 37.12
CA ALA A 285 11.13 -84.92 36.15
C ALA A 285 12.37 -85.02 35.24
N VAL A 286 12.21 -84.66 33.96
CA VAL A 286 13.33 -84.27 33.09
C VAL A 286 13.63 -82.81 33.37
N ILE A 287 14.89 -82.47 33.60
CA ILE A 287 15.38 -81.09 33.55
C ILE A 287 16.42 -80.96 32.46
N GLY A 288 16.23 -80.00 31.55
CA GLY A 288 17.28 -79.50 30.68
C GLY A 288 17.71 -78.10 31.13
N ILE A 289 19.02 -77.83 31.16
CA ILE A 289 19.60 -76.50 31.36
C ILE A 289 20.50 -76.17 30.16
N LYS A 290 20.35 -74.97 29.61
CA LYS A 290 20.97 -74.54 28.35
C LYS A 290 21.46 -73.10 28.47
N ILE A 291 22.62 -72.82 27.88
CA ILE A 291 23.11 -71.45 27.70
C ILE A 291 22.30 -70.80 26.58
N VAL A 292 21.84 -69.57 26.82
CA VAL A 292 21.06 -68.78 25.86
C VAL A 292 22.03 -68.17 24.87
N ASP A 293 22.06 -68.74 23.67
CA ASP A 293 23.06 -68.48 22.64
C ASP A 293 22.50 -67.66 21.47
N GLU A 294 23.22 -67.67 20.34
CA GLU A 294 22.81 -66.96 19.14
C GLU A 294 21.47 -67.42 18.55
N ASP A 295 20.93 -68.59 18.85
CA ASP A 295 19.63 -69.04 18.29
C ASP A 295 18.50 -68.09 18.71
N LEU A 296 18.38 -67.80 20.01
CA LEU A 296 17.42 -66.81 20.50
C LEU A 296 17.75 -65.40 19.99
N PHE A 297 19.03 -64.99 19.99
CA PHE A 297 19.43 -63.65 19.58
C PHE A 297 19.24 -63.41 18.06
N LYS A 298 19.34 -64.44 17.22
CA LYS A 298 19.02 -64.40 15.80
C LYS A 298 17.52 -64.26 15.57
N ARG A 299 16.67 -64.95 16.35
CA ARG A 299 15.20 -64.86 16.23
C ARG A 299 14.63 -63.48 16.59
N LEU A 300 15.33 -62.68 17.39
CA LEU A 300 14.97 -61.30 17.72
C LEU A 300 15.25 -60.30 16.58
N LYS A 301 16.21 -60.60 15.70
CA LYS A 301 16.51 -59.80 14.52
C LYS A 301 15.44 -60.05 13.46
N GLN A 302 14.98 -58.99 12.80
CA GLN A 302 13.99 -59.08 11.72
C GLN A 302 14.72 -59.30 10.38
N PRO A 303 14.47 -60.40 9.65
CA PRO A 303 15.01 -60.57 8.30
C PRO A 303 14.51 -59.48 7.36
N GLY A 304 15.40 -58.94 6.52
CA GLY A 304 15.08 -57.88 5.57
C GLY A 304 14.76 -56.51 6.20
N GLU A 305 15.17 -56.28 7.45
CA GLU A 305 15.02 -54.99 8.12
C GLU A 305 15.70 -53.85 7.32
N LEU A 306 14.92 -52.83 6.97
CA LEU A 306 15.40 -51.64 6.23
C LEU A 306 15.79 -50.49 7.16
N SER A 307 15.30 -50.48 8.41
CA SER A 307 15.60 -49.43 9.39
C SER A 307 16.91 -49.75 10.12
N LYS A 308 17.88 -48.83 10.07
CA LYS A 308 19.21 -48.97 10.67
C LYS A 308 19.19 -48.94 12.20
N THR A 309 18.19 -48.30 12.78
CA THR A 309 18.01 -48.13 14.23
C THR A 309 16.88 -48.97 14.81
N SER A 310 16.23 -49.82 14.00
CA SER A 310 15.23 -50.78 14.47
C SER A 310 15.89 -51.90 15.28
N GLU A 311 15.52 -52.03 16.54
CA GLU A 311 16.05 -53.04 17.47
C GLU A 311 14.91 -53.76 18.19
N SER A 312 15.05 -55.07 18.37
CA SER A 312 14.18 -55.88 19.25
C SER A 312 15.05 -56.58 20.28
N PHE A 313 14.74 -56.39 21.58
CA PHE A 313 15.44 -56.99 22.71
C PHE A 313 14.44 -57.52 23.74
N ILE A 314 14.89 -58.37 24.67
CA ILE A 314 14.05 -58.86 25.78
C ILE A 314 14.48 -58.16 27.07
N ALA A 315 13.51 -57.66 27.83
CA ALA A 315 13.72 -57.09 29.15
C ALA A 315 12.77 -57.69 30.19
N ARG A 316 13.13 -57.61 31.48
CA ARG A 316 12.26 -57.92 32.62
C ARG A 316 12.41 -56.88 33.73
N LYS A 317 11.42 -56.83 34.63
CA LYS A 317 11.45 -56.03 35.86
C LYS A 317 11.90 -56.89 37.04
N VAL A 318 12.96 -56.47 37.72
CA VAL A 318 13.46 -57.07 38.98
C VAL A 318 13.52 -55.99 40.05
N GLY A 319 12.53 -55.97 40.94
CA GLY A 319 12.36 -54.89 41.92
C GLY A 319 12.17 -53.54 41.23
N ASN A 320 13.07 -52.59 41.50
CA ASN A 320 13.11 -51.28 40.84
C ASN A 320 14.07 -51.23 39.62
N THR A 321 14.49 -52.37 39.08
CA THR A 321 15.49 -52.43 37.99
C THR A 321 14.92 -53.08 36.74
N VAL A 322 15.19 -52.46 35.58
CA VAL A 322 15.07 -53.06 34.24
C VAL A 322 16.34 -53.89 33.99
N GLU A 323 16.18 -55.20 33.86
CA GLU A 323 17.24 -56.08 33.34
C GLU A 323 17.04 -56.32 31.85
N TYR A 324 18.10 -56.12 31.06
CA TYR A 324 18.13 -56.44 29.63
C TYR A 324 18.71 -57.86 29.48
N LEU A 325 17.88 -58.80 29.01
CA LEU A 325 18.19 -60.25 28.98
C LEU A 325 18.95 -60.70 27.73
N THR A 326 19.11 -59.79 26.76
CA THR A 326 19.70 -60.05 25.44
C THR A 326 20.73 -58.97 25.13
N PRO A 327 21.74 -59.24 24.28
CA PRO A 327 22.67 -58.21 23.81
C PRO A 327 21.93 -57.04 23.14
N LEU A 328 22.47 -55.83 23.29
CA LEU A 328 21.87 -54.59 22.79
C LEU A 328 22.66 -54.01 21.61
N ALA A 329 22.04 -53.09 20.85
CA ALA A 329 22.67 -52.47 19.68
C ALA A 329 23.85 -51.52 20.01
N ASP A 330 24.08 -51.18 21.28
CA ASP A 330 25.32 -50.49 21.72
C ASP A 330 26.51 -51.45 21.93
N GLY A 331 26.31 -52.75 21.75
CA GLY A 331 27.31 -53.79 21.95
C GLY A 331 27.36 -54.37 23.38
N SER A 332 26.58 -53.83 24.32
CA SER A 332 26.49 -54.39 25.68
C SER A 332 25.82 -55.77 25.67
N LYS A 333 26.33 -56.67 26.52
CA LYS A 333 25.90 -58.06 26.63
C LYS A 333 24.66 -58.23 27.49
N ALA A 334 24.03 -59.40 27.41
CA ALA A 334 22.95 -59.78 28.32
C ALA A 334 23.36 -59.55 29.79
N PHE A 335 22.50 -58.87 30.55
CA PHE A 335 22.73 -58.44 31.94
C PHE A 335 23.95 -57.54 32.21
N GLU A 336 24.55 -56.93 31.19
CA GLU A 336 25.57 -55.89 31.34
C GLU A 336 24.91 -54.52 31.54
N ARG A 337 23.90 -54.21 30.72
CA ARG A 337 23.04 -53.04 30.92
C ARG A 337 21.97 -53.33 31.99
N GLN A 338 21.84 -52.42 32.94
CA GLN A 338 20.71 -52.33 33.86
C GLN A 338 20.32 -50.85 33.99
N MET A 339 19.03 -50.56 34.14
CA MET A 339 18.49 -49.19 34.29
C MET A 339 17.43 -49.18 35.39
N ALA A 340 17.24 -48.05 36.08
CA ALA A 340 16.20 -47.96 37.11
C ALA A 340 14.79 -47.80 36.48
N MET A 341 13.76 -48.40 37.08
CA MET A 341 12.37 -48.36 36.58
C MET A 341 11.78 -46.95 36.61
N ASP A 342 12.21 -46.14 37.57
CA ASP A 342 11.87 -44.73 37.76
C ASP A 342 12.71 -43.76 36.90
N THR A 343 13.57 -44.26 36.01
CA THR A 343 14.29 -43.42 35.04
C THR A 343 13.29 -42.66 34.15
N PRO A 344 13.30 -41.30 34.16
CA PRO A 344 12.34 -40.51 33.39
C PRO A 344 12.33 -40.85 31.91
N ASP A 345 11.11 -41.06 31.38
CA ASP A 345 10.85 -41.41 29.98
C ASP A 345 11.56 -42.66 29.41
N LEU A 346 12.08 -43.56 30.26
CA LEU A 346 12.75 -44.77 29.79
C LEU A 346 11.78 -45.72 29.04
N ALA A 347 12.10 -45.99 27.77
CA ALA A 347 11.34 -46.81 26.85
C ALA A 347 11.12 -48.24 27.35
N ALA A 348 12.14 -48.84 27.99
CA ALA A 348 12.05 -50.18 28.55
C ALA A 348 11.18 -50.24 29.82
N ALA A 349 11.22 -49.21 30.68
CA ALA A 349 10.33 -49.10 31.83
C ALA A 349 8.87 -48.96 31.38
N TYR A 350 8.59 -48.04 30.44
CA TYR A 350 7.27 -47.91 29.82
C TYR A 350 6.78 -49.23 29.21
N ALA A 351 7.66 -49.93 28.47
CA ALA A 351 7.35 -51.20 27.84
C ALA A 351 6.99 -52.32 28.82
N LEU A 352 7.58 -52.31 30.03
CA LEU A 352 7.34 -53.27 31.12
C LEU A 352 6.09 -52.93 31.95
N GLU A 353 5.72 -51.65 32.07
CA GLU A 353 4.52 -51.23 32.82
C GLU A 353 3.25 -51.21 31.96
N LYS A 354 3.39 -50.97 30.64
CA LYS A 354 2.29 -50.88 29.68
C LYS A 354 2.56 -51.77 28.48
N THR A 355 2.70 -53.07 28.76
CA THR A 355 2.94 -54.10 27.74
C THR A 355 1.87 -54.07 26.64
N GLY A 356 2.29 -54.06 25.38
CA GLY A 356 1.39 -53.86 24.23
C GLY A 356 1.18 -52.38 23.84
N GLY A 357 1.60 -51.44 24.69
CA GLY A 357 1.51 -50.00 24.44
C GLY A 357 2.40 -49.51 23.30
N PHE A 358 2.22 -48.23 22.94
CA PHE A 358 3.06 -47.51 21.99
C PHE A 358 3.30 -46.08 22.51
N ALA A 359 4.55 -45.62 22.48
CA ALA A 359 4.91 -44.28 22.90
C ALA A 359 6.21 -43.78 22.22
N GLN A 360 6.36 -42.46 22.20
CA GLN A 360 7.66 -41.80 22.06
C GLN A 360 8.32 -41.71 23.45
N LYS A 361 9.52 -42.29 23.58
CA LYS A 361 10.28 -42.44 24.84
C LYS A 361 11.78 -42.35 24.57
N ARG A 362 12.63 -42.46 25.60
CA ARG A 362 14.09 -42.48 25.50
C ARG A 362 14.63 -43.88 25.73
N ASP A 363 15.55 -44.34 24.90
CA ASP A 363 16.15 -45.67 25.07
C ASP A 363 17.27 -45.68 26.14
N TYR A 364 17.92 -46.83 26.30
CA TYR A 364 19.01 -47.01 27.27
C TYR A 364 20.25 -46.14 26.96
N ALA A 365 20.39 -45.63 25.73
CA ALA A 365 21.44 -44.71 25.30
C ALA A 365 21.01 -43.23 25.38
N GLY A 366 19.74 -42.96 25.72
CA GLY A 366 19.17 -41.62 25.84
C GLY A 366 18.61 -41.05 24.53
N ALA A 367 18.66 -41.80 23.43
CA ALA A 367 18.10 -41.39 22.14
C ALA A 367 16.56 -41.44 22.17
N GLU A 368 15.88 -40.53 21.48
CA GLU A 368 14.43 -40.59 21.35
C GLU A 368 14.00 -41.66 20.36
N VAL A 369 13.06 -42.49 20.78
CA VAL A 369 12.63 -43.69 20.08
C VAL A 369 11.11 -43.84 20.12
N LEU A 370 10.55 -44.37 19.04
CA LEU A 370 9.21 -44.95 19.05
C LEU A 370 9.33 -46.38 19.56
N VAL A 371 8.65 -46.71 20.65
CA VAL A 371 8.71 -48.03 21.30
C VAL A 371 7.34 -48.70 21.35
N THR A 372 7.31 -50.02 21.14
CA THR A 372 6.19 -50.89 21.50
C THR A 372 6.74 -52.17 22.14
N SER A 373 5.86 -52.99 22.73
CA SER A 373 6.27 -54.22 23.40
C SER A 373 5.23 -55.33 23.34
N ARG A 374 5.65 -56.57 23.63
CA ARG A 374 4.79 -57.76 23.72
C ARG A 374 5.24 -58.65 24.89
N ALA A 375 4.28 -59.25 25.59
CA ALA A 375 4.58 -60.30 26.56
C ALA A 375 4.96 -61.60 25.85
N ILE A 376 5.85 -62.38 26.45
CA ILE A 376 6.13 -63.76 26.02
C ILE A 376 5.20 -64.68 26.82
N ALA A 377 4.32 -65.41 26.13
CA ALA A 377 3.27 -66.22 26.76
C ALA A 377 3.86 -67.36 27.59
N ASN A 378 4.89 -68.02 27.07
CA ASN A 378 5.53 -69.14 27.76
C ASN A 378 6.50 -68.71 28.87
N VAL A 379 6.82 -67.41 28.98
CA VAL A 379 7.71 -66.85 30.03
C VAL A 379 7.18 -65.48 30.50
N PRO A 380 6.18 -65.42 31.39
CA PRO A 380 5.47 -64.16 31.72
C PRO A 380 6.31 -63.04 32.36
N SER A 381 7.54 -63.33 32.80
CA SER A 381 8.50 -62.29 33.27
C SER A 381 9.15 -61.52 32.12
N TRP A 382 9.10 -62.03 30.89
CA TRP A 382 9.74 -61.42 29.72
C TRP A 382 8.78 -60.51 28.96
N VAL A 383 9.27 -59.31 28.67
CA VAL A 383 8.69 -58.42 27.68
C VAL A 383 9.67 -58.26 26.54
N LEU A 384 9.25 -58.64 25.34
CA LEU A 384 9.93 -58.27 24.11
C LEU A 384 9.65 -56.79 23.84
N VAL A 385 10.71 -55.98 23.82
CA VAL A 385 10.65 -54.55 23.52
C VAL A 385 11.18 -54.35 22.11
N ARG A 386 10.44 -53.63 21.26
CA ARG A 386 10.90 -53.22 19.93
C ARG A 386 10.87 -51.70 19.82
N LYS A 387 11.98 -51.11 19.36
CA LYS A 387 12.16 -49.67 19.19
C LYS A 387 12.71 -49.33 17.81
N VAL A 388 12.58 -48.07 17.41
CA VAL A 388 13.28 -47.40 16.29
C VAL A 388 13.48 -45.93 16.68
N THR A 389 14.53 -45.25 16.22
CA THR A 389 14.70 -43.82 16.53
C THR A 389 13.59 -42.97 15.93
N THR A 390 13.19 -41.91 16.64
CA THR A 390 12.21 -40.93 16.13
C THR A 390 12.74 -40.19 14.91
N GLU A 391 14.05 -39.93 14.86
CA GLU A 391 14.73 -39.35 13.72
C GLU A 391 14.57 -40.23 12.47
N GLU A 392 14.96 -41.51 12.52
CA GLU A 392 14.80 -42.40 11.36
C GLU A 392 13.33 -42.61 10.98
N ALA A 393 12.44 -42.75 11.97
CA ALA A 393 11.02 -42.98 11.74
C ALA A 393 10.32 -41.79 11.06
N LEU A 394 10.67 -40.56 11.43
CA LEU A 394 9.99 -39.33 10.98
C LEU A 394 10.82 -38.51 9.97
N ALA A 395 12.02 -38.97 9.58
CA ALA A 395 12.91 -38.30 8.63
C ALA A 395 12.23 -37.92 7.30
N SER A 396 11.34 -38.77 6.79
CA SER A 396 10.59 -38.52 5.56
C SER A 396 9.60 -37.35 5.72
N THR A 397 8.88 -37.32 6.83
CA THR A 397 7.93 -36.25 7.20
C THR A 397 8.66 -34.93 7.46
N GLU A 398 9.80 -34.96 8.16
CA GLU A 398 10.58 -33.76 8.47
C GLU A 398 11.31 -33.19 7.23
N THR A 399 11.79 -34.06 6.33
CA THR A 399 12.34 -33.64 5.03
C THR A 399 11.26 -33.00 4.15
N ARG A 400 10.03 -33.51 4.18
CA ARG A 400 8.87 -32.87 3.52
C ARG A 400 8.55 -31.51 4.12
N LEU A 401 8.46 -31.39 5.45
CA LEU A 401 8.28 -30.10 6.14
C LEU A 401 9.29 -29.06 5.65
N ARG A 402 10.58 -29.40 5.69
CA ARG A 402 11.67 -28.49 5.31
C ARG A 402 11.58 -28.11 3.84
N THR A 403 11.31 -29.07 2.95
CA THR A 403 11.20 -28.83 1.51
C THR A 403 10.01 -27.94 1.17
N THR A 404 8.82 -28.26 1.69
CA THR A 404 7.60 -27.48 1.46
C THR A 404 7.71 -26.07 2.00
N LEU A 405 8.32 -25.88 3.17
CA LEU A 405 8.53 -24.56 3.77
C LEU A 405 9.51 -23.70 2.93
N ILE A 406 10.60 -24.29 2.42
CA ILE A 406 11.53 -23.61 1.51
C ILE A 406 10.83 -23.21 0.21
N VAL A 407 10.05 -24.11 -0.41
CA VAL A 407 9.29 -23.82 -1.64
C VAL A 407 8.25 -22.71 -1.40
N LEU A 408 7.55 -22.74 -0.27
CA LEU A 408 6.59 -21.69 0.11
C LEU A 408 7.28 -20.32 0.23
N LEU A 409 8.42 -20.24 0.92
CA LEU A 409 9.20 -19.00 1.05
C LEU A 409 9.71 -18.48 -0.30
N LEU A 410 10.15 -19.37 -1.21
CA LEU A 410 10.57 -18.98 -2.56
C LEU A 410 9.41 -18.43 -3.40
N ILE A 411 8.22 -19.03 -3.31
CA ILE A 411 7.00 -18.52 -3.98
C ILE A 411 6.63 -17.14 -3.41
N ILE A 412 6.61 -16.99 -2.09
CA ILE A 412 6.33 -15.71 -1.42
C ILE A 412 7.34 -14.62 -1.82
N GLY A 413 8.63 -14.97 -1.88
CA GLY A 413 9.69 -14.07 -2.37
C GLY A 413 9.47 -13.65 -3.82
N GLY A 414 9.22 -14.60 -4.72
CA GLY A 414 8.98 -14.33 -6.14
C GLY A 414 7.74 -13.48 -6.40
N VAL A 415 6.63 -13.73 -5.68
CA VAL A 415 5.42 -12.89 -5.72
C VAL A 415 5.71 -11.49 -5.18
N SER A 416 6.45 -11.37 -4.08
CA SER A 416 6.79 -10.08 -3.46
C SER A 416 7.68 -9.21 -4.36
N VAL A 417 8.71 -9.80 -4.99
CA VAL A 417 9.57 -9.14 -5.98
C VAL A 417 8.75 -8.71 -7.21
N SER A 418 7.86 -9.57 -7.72
CA SER A 418 7.01 -9.25 -8.86
C SER A 418 6.04 -8.10 -8.55
N PHE A 419 5.41 -8.12 -7.36
CA PHE A 419 4.54 -7.03 -6.91
C PHE A 419 5.31 -5.71 -6.76
N PHE A 420 6.51 -5.76 -6.16
CA PHE A 420 7.37 -4.58 -6.04
C PHE A 420 7.79 -4.02 -7.41
N ALA A 421 8.14 -4.89 -8.37
CA ALA A 421 8.48 -4.47 -9.73
C ALA A 421 7.29 -3.79 -10.44
N VAL A 422 6.09 -4.36 -10.36
CA VAL A 422 4.86 -3.76 -10.92
C VAL A 422 4.53 -2.42 -10.23
N TRP A 423 4.65 -2.35 -8.91
CA TRP A 423 4.40 -1.12 -8.15
C TRP A 423 5.42 -0.02 -8.48
N ALA A 424 6.71 -0.36 -8.54
CA ALA A 424 7.79 0.57 -8.90
C ALA A 424 7.68 1.05 -10.36
N HIS A 425 7.32 0.15 -11.29
CA HIS A 425 7.05 0.53 -12.68
C HIS A 425 5.85 1.48 -12.78
N GLY A 426 4.73 1.14 -12.14
CA GLY A 426 3.53 1.99 -12.10
C GLY A 426 3.73 3.31 -11.35
N ALA A 427 4.67 3.40 -10.42
CA ALA A 427 5.11 4.66 -9.82
C ALA A 427 5.98 5.48 -10.79
N SER A 428 6.94 4.84 -11.46
CA SER A 428 7.84 5.46 -12.44
C SER A 428 7.10 6.05 -13.66
N VAL A 429 6.12 5.34 -14.21
CA VAL A 429 5.29 5.85 -15.32
C VAL A 429 4.54 7.12 -14.92
N ARG A 430 3.87 7.13 -13.76
CA ARG A 430 3.16 8.31 -13.26
C ARG A 430 4.10 9.48 -12.96
N ALA A 431 5.30 9.21 -12.44
CA ALA A 431 6.32 10.26 -12.22
C ALA A 431 6.80 10.88 -13.54
N LYS A 432 7.07 10.05 -14.56
CA LYS A 432 7.45 10.54 -15.91
C LYS A 432 6.34 11.36 -16.56
N GLN A 433 5.08 10.92 -16.43
CA GLN A 433 3.93 11.62 -17.01
C GLN A 433 3.72 12.98 -16.33
N ALA A 434 3.73 13.05 -15.00
CA ALA A 434 3.65 14.31 -14.26
C ALA A 434 4.80 15.29 -14.61
N MET A 435 6.02 14.78 -14.84
CA MET A 435 7.14 15.61 -15.32
C MET A 435 6.93 16.14 -16.75
N ALA A 436 6.33 15.34 -17.64
CA ALA A 436 6.00 15.78 -18.99
C ALA A 436 4.90 16.85 -18.99
N ASP A 437 3.82 16.63 -18.24
CA ASP A 437 2.71 17.58 -18.09
C ASP A 437 3.19 18.91 -17.48
N MET A 438 4.03 18.85 -16.43
CA MET A 438 4.62 20.03 -15.81
C MET A 438 5.59 20.78 -16.75
N LYS A 439 6.35 20.06 -17.58
CA LYS A 439 7.19 20.69 -18.61
C LYS A 439 6.32 21.43 -19.65
N VAL A 440 5.24 20.81 -20.14
CA VAL A 440 4.33 21.44 -21.10
C VAL A 440 3.63 22.66 -20.49
N ALA A 441 3.28 22.62 -19.20
CA ALA A 441 2.74 23.78 -18.48
C ALA A 441 3.75 24.94 -18.40
N LEU A 442 5.02 24.65 -18.09
CA LEU A 442 6.09 25.66 -18.05
C LEU A 442 6.40 26.24 -19.44
N GLU A 443 6.43 25.43 -20.50
CA GLU A 443 6.59 25.90 -21.88
C GLU A 443 5.41 26.77 -22.33
N ARG A 444 4.16 26.39 -21.99
CA ARG A 444 2.97 27.22 -22.22
C ARG A 444 3.02 28.55 -21.48
N PHE A 445 3.44 28.55 -20.21
CA PHE A 445 3.56 29.77 -19.42
C PHE A 445 4.65 30.71 -19.96
N SER A 446 5.82 30.16 -20.31
CA SER A 446 6.91 30.89 -20.97
C SER A 446 6.47 31.52 -22.29
N ASN A 447 5.77 30.76 -23.13
CA ASN A 447 5.26 31.26 -24.41
C ASN A 447 4.14 32.29 -24.24
N MET A 448 3.26 32.14 -23.24
CA MET A 448 2.23 33.13 -22.92
C MET A 448 2.86 34.44 -22.40
N SER A 449 3.85 34.37 -21.51
CA SER A 449 4.56 35.56 -21.01
C SER A 449 5.29 36.31 -22.13
N LYS A 450 5.97 35.60 -23.04
CA LYS A 450 6.57 36.19 -24.25
C LYS A 450 5.54 36.82 -25.17
N PHE A 451 4.41 36.14 -25.41
CA PHE A 451 3.31 36.68 -26.22
C PHE A 451 2.74 37.96 -25.59
N MET A 452 2.49 37.96 -24.28
CA MET A 452 2.02 39.16 -23.58
C MET A 452 3.01 40.31 -23.68
N LYS A 453 4.32 40.09 -23.48
CA LYS A 453 5.35 41.13 -23.66
C LYS A 453 5.34 41.69 -25.09
N VAL A 454 5.25 40.84 -26.12
CA VAL A 454 5.12 41.30 -27.52
C VAL A 454 3.83 42.11 -27.75
N VAL A 455 2.70 41.70 -27.17
CA VAL A 455 1.42 42.43 -27.29
C VAL A 455 1.50 43.80 -26.61
N THR A 456 2.09 43.90 -25.41
CA THR A 456 2.22 45.17 -24.69
C THR A 456 3.28 46.09 -25.29
N ASP A 457 4.38 45.55 -25.80
CA ASP A 457 5.50 46.32 -26.39
C ASP A 457 5.17 46.84 -27.79
N SER A 458 4.16 46.27 -28.45
CA SER A 458 3.60 46.74 -29.73
C SER A 458 2.45 47.75 -29.60
N GLN A 459 1.96 48.02 -28.39
CA GLN A 459 1.07 49.18 -28.16
C GLN A 459 1.89 50.48 -28.19
N PRO A 460 1.29 51.62 -28.59
CA PRO A 460 1.95 52.93 -28.52
C PRO A 460 1.96 53.53 -27.10
N THR A 461 1.04 53.11 -26.22
CA THR A 461 0.84 53.67 -24.87
C THR A 461 1.82 53.13 -23.83
N GLU A 462 2.13 53.92 -22.81
CA GLU A 462 2.84 53.45 -21.61
C GLU A 462 1.92 52.48 -20.85
N ILE A 463 2.37 51.25 -20.61
CA ILE A 463 1.65 50.25 -19.81
C ILE A 463 2.59 49.78 -18.70
N VAL A 464 2.23 50.06 -17.45
CA VAL A 464 3.02 49.71 -16.27
C VAL A 464 2.11 49.13 -15.19
N ALA A 465 2.61 48.19 -14.39
CA ALA A 465 1.96 47.78 -13.16
C ALA A 465 2.85 48.11 -11.96
N VAL A 466 2.21 48.51 -10.86
CA VAL A 466 2.87 48.81 -9.59
C VAL A 466 2.21 48.08 -8.44
N ASP A 467 2.97 47.74 -7.40
CA ASP A 467 2.43 47.23 -6.13
C ASP A 467 1.78 48.33 -5.29
N GLY A 468 1.15 47.95 -4.17
CA GLY A 468 0.59 48.88 -3.19
C GLY A 468 1.60 49.83 -2.52
N ASN A 469 2.91 49.65 -2.73
CA ASN A 469 3.97 50.58 -2.31
C ASN A 469 4.45 51.50 -3.44
N THR A 470 3.79 51.49 -4.60
CA THR A 470 4.17 52.22 -5.84
C THR A 470 5.49 51.74 -6.48
N THR A 471 5.81 50.46 -6.31
CA THR A 471 6.99 49.80 -6.86
C THR A 471 6.65 49.11 -8.18
N TYR A 472 7.43 49.29 -9.25
CA TYR A 472 7.15 48.65 -10.55
C TYR A 472 7.24 47.12 -10.48
N THR A 473 6.13 46.48 -10.85
CA THR A 473 5.98 45.02 -11.02
C THR A 473 5.77 44.62 -12.49
N PHE A 474 5.59 45.60 -13.38
CA PHE A 474 5.60 45.42 -14.84
C PHE A 474 5.87 46.76 -15.54
N ALA A 475 6.53 46.73 -16.69
CA ALA A 475 6.59 47.84 -17.64
C ALA A 475 6.74 47.34 -19.08
N ASN A 476 6.09 48.00 -20.04
CA ASN A 476 6.26 47.75 -21.47
C ASN A 476 7.35 48.64 -22.09
N ALA A 477 7.79 48.29 -23.30
CA ALA A 477 8.83 49.03 -24.03
C ALA A 477 8.50 50.52 -24.27
N PRO A 478 7.25 50.95 -24.56
CA PRO A 478 6.84 52.37 -24.51
C PRO A 478 7.16 53.07 -23.18
N ALA A 479 6.76 52.50 -22.04
CA ALA A 479 7.01 53.10 -20.72
C ALA A 479 8.52 53.23 -20.41
N ALA A 480 9.30 52.23 -20.80
CA ALA A 480 10.76 52.26 -20.71
C ALA A 480 11.37 53.40 -21.54
N ARG A 481 10.93 53.57 -22.79
CA ARG A 481 11.37 54.69 -23.64
C ARG A 481 10.98 56.05 -23.07
N ALA A 482 9.77 56.19 -22.52
CA ALA A 482 9.31 57.43 -21.88
C ALA A 482 10.09 57.77 -20.60
N ALA A 483 10.53 56.76 -19.85
CA ALA A 483 11.35 56.92 -18.64
C ALA A 483 12.87 57.03 -18.90
N GLY A 484 13.33 56.81 -20.14
CA GLY A 484 14.75 56.85 -20.49
C GLY A 484 15.61 55.72 -19.90
N ILE A 485 14.98 54.65 -19.39
CA ILE A 485 15.67 53.49 -18.79
C ILE A 485 15.05 52.16 -19.27
N ASP A 486 15.83 51.08 -19.30
CA ASP A 486 15.34 49.78 -19.76
C ASP A 486 14.21 49.21 -18.88
N ALA A 487 13.27 48.50 -19.52
CA ALA A 487 12.09 47.95 -18.84
C ALA A 487 12.44 46.97 -17.70
N GLU A 488 13.54 46.23 -17.82
CA GLU A 488 14.03 45.30 -16.80
C GLU A 488 14.69 46.05 -15.63
N ASP A 489 15.26 47.23 -15.91
CA ASP A 489 15.82 48.17 -14.94
C ASP A 489 14.73 48.99 -14.21
N MET A 490 13.51 49.11 -14.74
CA MET A 490 12.38 49.72 -14.03
C MET A 490 11.91 48.85 -12.85
N MET A 491 12.01 47.53 -12.99
CA MET A 491 11.47 46.55 -12.04
C MET A 491 12.05 46.74 -10.63
N GLY A 492 11.19 46.81 -9.61
CA GLY A 492 11.63 47.02 -8.23
C GLY A 492 12.02 48.46 -7.86
N LYS A 493 12.03 49.41 -8.81
CA LYS A 493 12.15 50.86 -8.52
C LYS A 493 10.78 51.44 -8.13
N SER A 494 10.78 52.57 -7.44
CA SER A 494 9.56 53.32 -7.12
C SER A 494 9.14 54.24 -8.26
N MET A 495 7.84 54.55 -8.39
CA MET A 495 7.33 55.54 -9.35
C MET A 495 8.10 56.87 -9.28
N ALA A 496 8.32 57.40 -8.07
CA ALA A 496 9.01 58.68 -7.88
C ALA A 496 10.45 58.69 -8.40
N SER A 497 11.13 57.54 -8.37
CA SER A 497 12.50 57.38 -8.89
C SER A 497 12.62 57.15 -10.40
N VAL A 498 11.50 57.04 -11.12
CA VAL A 498 11.48 56.71 -12.57
C VAL A 498 10.72 57.75 -13.38
N MET A 499 9.61 58.29 -12.87
CA MET A 499 8.79 59.32 -13.55
C MET A 499 8.77 60.66 -12.83
N GLY A 500 9.67 60.87 -11.86
CA GLY A 500 9.77 62.09 -11.05
C GLY A 500 8.69 62.21 -9.97
N PRO A 501 8.93 63.01 -8.91
CA PRO A 501 8.07 63.05 -7.74
C PRO A 501 6.66 63.61 -8.02
N VAL A 502 6.53 64.60 -8.90
CA VAL A 502 5.25 65.28 -9.19
C VAL A 502 4.26 64.36 -9.94
N LYS A 503 4.71 63.71 -11.04
CA LYS A 503 3.90 62.73 -11.78
C LYS A 503 3.61 61.50 -10.92
N ALA A 504 4.60 61.04 -10.14
CA ALA A 504 4.43 59.90 -9.25
C ALA A 504 3.43 60.13 -8.11
N GLN A 505 3.49 61.27 -7.39
CA GLN A 505 2.58 61.55 -6.29
C GLN A 505 1.12 61.58 -6.75
N ARG A 506 0.83 62.31 -7.82
CA ARG A 506 -0.55 62.45 -8.33
C ARG A 506 -1.13 61.12 -8.80
N LEU A 507 -0.34 60.28 -9.48
CA LEU A 507 -0.77 58.94 -9.88
C LEU A 507 -0.84 57.96 -8.69
N ALA A 508 -0.01 58.14 -7.65
CA ALA A 508 -0.08 57.36 -6.41
C ALA A 508 -1.35 57.69 -5.60
N GLU A 509 -1.78 58.94 -5.55
CA GLU A 509 -3.04 59.34 -4.91
C GLU A 509 -4.26 58.65 -5.58
N ILE A 510 -4.29 58.61 -6.93
CA ILE A 510 -5.31 57.88 -7.69
C ILE A 510 -5.21 56.36 -7.45
N ASN A 511 -4.01 55.78 -7.50
CA ASN A 511 -3.79 54.35 -7.21
C ASN A 511 -4.30 53.95 -5.82
N ASN A 512 -4.13 54.83 -4.82
CA ASN A 512 -4.64 54.62 -3.46
C ASN A 512 -6.18 54.74 -3.37
N GLY A 513 -6.84 55.49 -4.25
CA GLY A 513 -8.30 55.46 -4.42
C GLY A 513 -8.75 54.12 -4.99
N VAL A 514 -8.20 53.76 -6.15
CA VAL A 514 -8.48 52.52 -6.91
C VAL A 514 -8.24 51.25 -6.09
N LEU A 515 -7.21 51.20 -5.25
CA LEU A 515 -6.96 50.06 -4.35
C LEU A 515 -7.95 49.96 -3.18
N ARG A 516 -8.66 51.05 -2.83
CA ARG A 516 -9.69 51.07 -1.77
C ARG A 516 -11.08 50.75 -2.32
N THR A 517 -11.43 51.26 -3.50
CA THR A 517 -12.71 51.00 -4.18
C THR A 517 -12.72 49.64 -4.87
N PHE A 518 -11.57 49.21 -5.39
CA PHE A 518 -11.41 48.09 -6.33
C PHE A 518 -12.20 48.28 -7.64
N GLU A 519 -12.43 49.53 -8.03
CA GLU A 519 -13.06 49.90 -9.31
C GLU A 519 -12.02 50.50 -10.28
N ARG A 520 -12.31 50.49 -11.59
CA ARG A 520 -11.45 51.14 -12.60
C ARG A 520 -11.76 52.62 -12.63
N GLU A 521 -10.74 53.45 -12.49
CA GLU A 521 -10.84 54.89 -12.68
C GLU A 521 -10.12 55.34 -13.97
N GLN A 522 -10.57 56.47 -14.52
CA GLN A 522 -9.95 57.14 -15.67
C GLN A 522 -9.83 58.62 -15.34
N HIS A 523 -8.64 59.18 -15.50
CA HIS A 523 -8.31 60.56 -15.17
C HIS A 523 -7.64 61.26 -16.35
N ILE A 524 -7.79 62.58 -16.42
CA ILE A 524 -6.98 63.44 -17.31
C ILE A 524 -6.23 64.42 -16.41
N SER A 525 -4.90 64.36 -16.45
CA SER A 525 -4.02 65.18 -15.63
C SER A 525 -3.09 66.00 -16.50
N SER A 526 -3.16 67.33 -16.37
CA SER A 526 -2.11 68.22 -16.84
C SER A 526 -0.91 68.20 -15.88
N PHE A 527 0.28 68.19 -16.46
CA PHE A 527 1.57 68.33 -15.81
C PHE A 527 2.36 69.38 -16.59
N THR A 528 2.87 70.40 -15.91
CA THR A 528 3.84 71.34 -16.50
C THR A 528 5.23 70.89 -16.09
N ASP A 529 6.21 70.98 -16.99
CA ASP A 529 7.62 70.79 -16.62
C ASP A 529 8.04 71.85 -15.58
N PRO A 530 8.59 71.48 -14.40
CA PRO A 530 8.99 72.44 -13.37
C PRO A 530 10.05 73.46 -13.79
N ASP A 531 10.87 73.13 -14.79
CA ASP A 531 11.97 73.99 -15.26
C ASP A 531 11.59 74.85 -16.50
N ALA A 532 10.33 74.78 -16.97
CA ALA A 532 9.84 75.53 -18.11
C ALA A 532 9.26 76.91 -17.76
N ASP A 533 9.17 77.78 -18.78
CA ASP A 533 8.50 79.08 -18.68
C ASP A 533 6.99 78.89 -18.38
N PRO A 534 6.43 79.52 -17.33
CA PRO A 534 4.99 79.44 -17.03
C PRO A 534 4.06 79.85 -18.17
N ASP A 535 4.51 80.71 -19.09
CA ASP A 535 3.75 81.13 -20.27
C ASP A 535 3.92 80.19 -21.48
N ASP A 536 4.84 79.20 -21.44
CA ASP A 536 5.00 78.23 -22.53
C ASP A 536 3.96 77.09 -22.47
N ILE A 537 2.89 77.31 -23.21
CA ILE A 537 1.81 76.34 -23.46
C ILE A 537 2.33 75.01 -24.06
N SER A 538 3.53 74.99 -24.67
CA SER A 538 4.18 73.79 -25.21
C SER A 538 4.83 72.89 -24.15
N ALA A 539 5.09 73.40 -22.95
CA ALA A 539 5.60 72.63 -21.80
C ALA A 539 4.49 71.96 -20.96
N ILE A 540 3.21 72.21 -21.28
CA ILE A 540 2.08 71.56 -20.61
C ILE A 540 1.80 70.20 -21.26
N HIS A 541 2.18 69.13 -20.58
CA HIS A 541 1.82 67.76 -20.93
C HIS A 541 0.44 67.40 -20.39
N VAL A 542 -0.43 66.84 -21.23
CA VAL A 542 -1.77 66.36 -20.85
C VAL A 542 -1.76 64.85 -20.98
N ILE A 543 -1.75 64.17 -19.83
CA ILE A 543 -1.73 62.70 -19.77
C ILE A 543 -3.12 62.20 -19.37
N LYS A 544 -3.68 61.32 -20.19
CA LYS A 544 -4.85 60.49 -19.86
C LYS A 544 -4.34 59.22 -19.20
N SER A 545 -4.86 58.89 -18.02
CA SER A 545 -4.44 57.73 -17.23
C SER A 545 -5.62 56.85 -16.84
N ASP A 546 -5.56 55.59 -17.25
CA ASP A 546 -6.52 54.55 -16.87
C ASP A 546 -5.88 53.68 -15.78
N HIS A 547 -6.57 53.53 -14.65
CA HIS A 547 -6.06 52.84 -13.46
C HIS A 547 -6.95 51.61 -13.17
N ILE A 548 -6.36 50.42 -13.23
CA ILE A 548 -7.06 49.13 -13.15
C ILE A 548 -6.51 48.31 -11.98
N PRO A 549 -7.33 47.96 -10.96
CA PRO A 549 -6.85 47.26 -9.77
C PRO A 549 -6.56 45.78 -10.05
N LEU A 550 -5.39 45.32 -9.62
CA LEU A 550 -4.92 43.94 -9.71
C LEU A 550 -5.10 43.24 -8.36
N ARG A 551 -5.72 42.05 -8.38
CA ARG A 551 -5.85 41.22 -7.18
C ARG A 551 -4.51 40.57 -6.84
N GLY A 552 -4.07 40.76 -5.60
CA GLY A 552 -2.94 40.01 -5.06
C GLY A 552 -3.30 38.55 -4.78
N ASP A 553 -2.25 37.73 -4.61
CA ASP A 553 -2.29 36.36 -4.09
C ASP A 553 -1.19 36.23 -3.01
N ARG A 554 -1.02 35.07 -2.41
CA ARG A 554 -0.08 34.81 -1.30
C ARG A 554 1.34 35.38 -1.52
N ASP A 555 1.84 35.30 -2.75
CA ASP A 555 3.21 35.62 -3.10
C ASP A 555 3.35 36.99 -3.81
N TYR A 556 2.24 37.69 -4.10
CA TYR A 556 2.21 39.01 -4.76
C TYR A 556 1.13 39.91 -4.14
N PRO A 557 1.47 41.07 -3.54
CA PRO A 557 0.48 41.98 -2.96
C PRO A 557 -0.44 42.59 -4.04
N PRO A 558 -1.61 43.14 -3.66
CA PRO A 558 -2.44 43.93 -4.56
C PRO A 558 -1.66 45.09 -5.19
N GLY A 559 -2.06 45.47 -6.40
CA GLY A 559 -1.39 46.50 -7.19
C GLY A 559 -2.33 47.17 -8.19
N VAL A 560 -1.79 48.07 -9.01
CA VAL A 560 -2.56 48.78 -10.05
C VAL A 560 -1.81 48.67 -11.38
N LEU A 561 -2.52 48.24 -12.42
CA LEU A 561 -2.10 48.40 -13.81
C LEU A 561 -2.53 49.79 -14.27
N MET A 562 -1.57 50.61 -14.67
CA MET A 562 -1.80 51.92 -15.25
C MET A 562 -1.52 51.87 -16.76
N VAL A 563 -2.44 52.42 -17.55
CA VAL A 563 -2.19 52.76 -18.96
C VAL A 563 -2.14 54.28 -19.06
N LEU A 564 -0.99 54.82 -19.46
CA LEU A 564 -0.77 56.25 -19.62
C LEU A 564 -0.64 56.59 -21.11
N GLU A 565 -1.38 57.61 -21.53
CA GLU A 565 -1.47 58.09 -22.90
C GLU A 565 -1.24 59.61 -22.89
N ASP A 566 -0.13 60.05 -23.48
CA ASP A 566 0.10 61.48 -23.70
C ASP A 566 -0.81 61.95 -24.84
N ILE A 567 -1.79 62.79 -24.48
CA ILE A 567 -2.78 63.40 -25.39
C ILE A 567 -2.49 64.89 -25.61
N SER A 568 -1.27 65.35 -25.35
CA SER A 568 -0.87 66.75 -25.47
C SER A 568 -1.03 67.27 -26.89
N GLU A 569 -0.55 66.54 -27.90
CA GLU A 569 -0.65 66.96 -29.30
C GLU A 569 -2.11 67.07 -29.74
N LEU A 570 -2.92 66.04 -29.46
CA LEU A 570 -4.37 66.03 -29.74
C LEU A 570 -5.10 67.19 -29.03
N SER A 571 -4.74 67.47 -27.78
CA SER A 571 -5.31 68.58 -27.00
C SER A 571 -4.90 69.95 -27.55
N ARG A 572 -3.65 70.09 -28.01
CA ARG A 572 -3.11 71.31 -28.64
C ARG A 572 -3.72 71.53 -30.03
N GLU A 573 -3.89 70.48 -30.82
CA GLU A 573 -4.52 70.51 -32.14
C GLU A 573 -6.00 70.86 -32.05
N ARG A 574 -6.76 70.20 -31.16
CA ARG A 574 -8.17 70.56 -30.88
C ARG A 574 -8.30 72.05 -30.53
N ARG A 575 -7.53 72.53 -29.54
CA ARG A 575 -7.49 73.95 -29.15
C ARG A 575 -6.99 74.89 -30.26
N ARG A 576 -6.27 74.40 -31.27
CA ARG A 576 -5.84 75.19 -32.44
C ARG A 576 -6.94 75.27 -33.48
N SER A 577 -7.65 74.17 -33.73
CA SER A 577 -8.81 74.09 -34.61
C SER A 577 -9.96 74.98 -34.10
N GLU A 578 -10.29 74.89 -32.81
CA GLU A 578 -11.33 75.71 -32.16
C GLU A 578 -11.03 77.22 -32.29
N ARG A 579 -9.78 77.64 -32.05
CA ARG A 579 -9.35 79.04 -32.24
C ARG A 579 -9.39 79.48 -33.70
N MET A 580 -8.95 78.62 -34.62
CA MET A 580 -8.98 78.92 -36.06
C MET A 580 -10.42 79.07 -36.57
N MET A 581 -11.34 78.20 -36.12
CA MET A 581 -12.76 78.29 -36.46
C MET A 581 -13.38 79.61 -36.01
N ARG A 582 -13.12 80.04 -34.76
CA ARG A 582 -13.59 81.36 -34.26
C ARG A 582 -13.00 82.52 -35.08
N GLN A 583 -11.70 82.53 -35.34
CA GLN A 583 -11.05 83.56 -36.16
C GLN A 583 -11.60 83.64 -37.60
N LEU A 584 -11.98 82.51 -38.20
CA LEU A 584 -12.63 82.47 -39.51
C LEU A 584 -14.07 83.01 -39.45
N ILE A 585 -14.84 82.68 -38.40
CA ILE A 585 -16.17 83.24 -38.16
C ILE A 585 -16.07 84.77 -38.01
N ASP A 586 -15.20 85.27 -37.13
CA ASP A 586 -14.99 86.71 -36.90
C ASP A 586 -14.62 87.45 -38.20
N THR A 587 -13.80 86.82 -39.04
CA THR A 587 -13.41 87.36 -40.35
C THR A 587 -14.60 87.44 -41.31
N LEU A 588 -15.43 86.40 -41.38
CA LEU A 588 -16.64 86.37 -42.22
C LEU A 588 -17.66 87.42 -41.74
N VAL A 589 -17.87 87.55 -40.43
CA VAL A 589 -18.74 88.60 -39.85
C VAL A 589 -18.24 89.99 -40.24
N SER A 590 -16.94 90.27 -40.09
CA SER A 590 -16.35 91.57 -40.46
C SER A 590 -16.49 91.90 -41.95
N VAL A 591 -16.45 90.91 -42.85
CA VAL A 591 -16.68 91.11 -44.29
C VAL A 591 -18.14 91.47 -44.59
N VAL A 592 -19.09 90.86 -43.89
CA VAL A 592 -20.54 91.10 -44.07
C VAL A 592 -20.94 92.46 -43.49
N ASP A 593 -20.58 92.73 -42.24
CA ASP A 593 -20.94 93.96 -41.53
C ASP A 593 -20.35 95.21 -42.24
N ARG A 594 -19.19 95.10 -42.92
CA ARG A 594 -18.63 96.18 -43.75
C ARG A 594 -19.48 96.60 -44.95
N ARG A 595 -20.45 95.78 -45.39
CA ARG A 595 -21.36 96.12 -46.51
C ARG A 595 -22.66 96.80 -46.06
N ASP A 596 -22.92 96.84 -44.76
CA ASP A 596 -24.07 97.52 -44.15
C ASP A 596 -23.56 98.40 -42.97
N PRO A 597 -23.16 99.66 -43.23
CA PRO A 597 -22.65 100.57 -42.20
C PRO A 597 -23.60 100.81 -41.02
N TYR A 598 -24.89 100.47 -41.17
CA TYR A 598 -25.91 100.59 -40.13
C TYR A 598 -26.26 99.25 -39.46
N SER A 599 -25.53 98.18 -39.77
CA SER A 599 -25.49 96.92 -39.02
C SER A 599 -24.09 96.57 -38.48
N ALA A 600 -23.14 97.51 -38.47
CA ALA A 600 -21.81 97.25 -37.92
C ALA A 600 -21.86 96.78 -36.45
N ASN A 601 -21.32 95.59 -36.18
CA ASN A 601 -21.39 94.85 -34.92
C ASN A 601 -22.80 94.33 -34.55
N HIS A 602 -23.83 94.46 -35.39
CA HIS A 602 -25.17 93.92 -35.10
C HIS A 602 -25.11 92.41 -34.90
N SER A 603 -24.37 91.72 -35.74
CA SER A 603 -24.20 90.26 -35.70
C SER A 603 -23.54 89.83 -34.37
N THR A 604 -22.42 90.48 -34.01
CA THR A 604 -21.69 90.26 -32.74
C THR A 604 -22.53 90.57 -31.51
N ARG A 605 -23.22 91.73 -31.49
CA ARG A 605 -24.14 92.11 -30.40
C ARG A 605 -25.29 91.11 -30.26
N THR A 606 -25.77 90.55 -31.38
CA THR A 606 -26.86 89.57 -31.36
C THR A 606 -26.39 88.20 -30.87
N ALA A 607 -25.17 87.78 -31.22
CA ALA A 607 -24.53 86.61 -30.62
C ALA A 607 -24.37 86.77 -29.09
N GLU A 608 -23.87 87.93 -28.64
CA GLU A 608 -23.70 88.24 -27.22
C GLU A 608 -25.03 88.19 -26.46
N VAL A 609 -26.07 88.87 -26.94
CA VAL A 609 -27.41 88.86 -26.32
C VAL A 609 -28.02 87.45 -26.34
N ALA A 610 -27.90 86.72 -27.45
CA ALA A 610 -28.42 85.36 -27.54
C ALA A 610 -27.71 84.41 -26.55
N ARG A 611 -26.40 84.59 -26.35
CA ARG A 611 -25.61 83.82 -25.38
C ARG A 611 -26.08 84.06 -23.94
N GLU A 612 -26.20 85.31 -23.51
CA GLU A 612 -26.65 85.63 -22.14
C GLU A 612 -28.09 85.15 -21.88
N ILE A 613 -28.98 85.25 -22.87
CA ILE A 613 -30.34 84.68 -22.79
C ILE A 613 -30.29 83.15 -22.65
N ALA A 614 -29.43 82.46 -23.41
CA ALA A 614 -29.29 81.00 -23.34
C ALA A 614 -28.71 80.52 -21.99
N GLU A 615 -27.73 81.26 -21.43
CA GLU A 615 -27.16 80.97 -20.11
C GLU A 615 -28.18 81.23 -18.98
N GLU A 616 -28.93 82.34 -19.02
CA GLU A 616 -29.99 82.62 -18.03
C GLU A 616 -31.21 81.67 -18.17
N MET A 617 -31.44 81.10 -19.36
CA MET A 617 -32.40 80.00 -19.57
C MET A 617 -31.88 78.63 -19.11
N GLY A 618 -30.61 78.50 -18.73
CA GLY A 618 -30.00 77.23 -18.31
C GLY A 618 -29.87 76.20 -19.44
N LEU A 619 -29.68 76.64 -20.69
CA LEU A 619 -29.41 75.74 -21.82
C LEU A 619 -28.01 75.11 -21.69
N SER A 620 -27.79 73.98 -22.39
CA SER A 620 -26.49 73.30 -22.33
C SER A 620 -25.37 74.11 -22.99
N GLU A 621 -24.11 73.88 -22.59
CA GLU A 621 -22.92 74.53 -23.17
C GLU A 621 -22.90 74.44 -24.71
N LEU A 622 -23.36 73.32 -25.27
CA LEU A 622 -23.48 73.12 -26.72
C LEU A 622 -24.56 74.00 -27.37
N GLU A 623 -25.68 74.23 -26.69
CA GLU A 623 -26.76 75.11 -27.16
C GLU A 623 -26.39 76.59 -27.03
N VAL A 624 -25.70 76.96 -25.93
CA VAL A 624 -25.10 78.29 -25.73
C VAL A 624 -24.07 78.57 -26.84
N HIS A 625 -23.19 77.62 -27.14
CA HIS A 625 -22.24 77.71 -28.26
C HIS A 625 -22.94 77.75 -29.64
N THR A 626 -24.08 77.06 -29.78
CA THR A 626 -24.88 77.08 -31.00
C THR A 626 -25.47 78.47 -31.28
N VAL A 627 -25.98 79.18 -30.26
CA VAL A 627 -26.52 80.54 -30.45
C VAL A 627 -25.44 81.59 -30.65
N ASP A 628 -24.26 81.43 -30.03
CA ASP A 628 -23.05 82.25 -30.25
C ASP A 628 -22.66 82.23 -31.74
N ILE A 629 -22.49 81.03 -32.31
CA ILE A 629 -22.14 80.85 -33.73
C ILE A 629 -23.30 81.28 -34.65
N ALA A 630 -24.54 80.86 -34.37
CA ALA A 630 -25.68 81.17 -35.22
C ALA A 630 -25.99 82.68 -35.24
N GLY A 631 -25.82 83.40 -34.12
CA GLY A 631 -25.99 84.84 -34.06
C GLY A 631 -24.89 85.62 -34.74
N SER A 632 -23.65 85.13 -34.68
CA SER A 632 -22.54 85.68 -35.44
C SER A 632 -22.78 85.56 -36.95
N LEU A 633 -23.26 84.39 -37.40
CA LEU A 633 -23.39 84.09 -38.84
C LEU A 633 -24.73 84.48 -39.47
N MET A 634 -25.79 84.81 -38.72
CA MET A 634 -27.16 84.98 -39.24
C MET A 634 -27.28 85.91 -40.46
N ASN A 635 -26.44 86.95 -40.53
CA ASN A 635 -26.50 88.00 -41.54
C ASN A 635 -25.73 87.67 -42.82
N LEU A 636 -25.02 86.54 -42.90
CA LEU A 636 -24.12 86.20 -44.00
C LEU A 636 -24.76 86.33 -45.39
N GLY A 637 -26.03 85.91 -45.53
CA GLY A 637 -26.82 86.05 -46.76
C GLY A 637 -27.04 87.48 -47.25
N LYS A 638 -26.86 88.52 -46.40
CA LYS A 638 -26.86 89.93 -46.82
C LYS A 638 -25.77 90.24 -47.86
N ILE A 639 -24.73 89.41 -47.99
CA ILE A 639 -23.69 89.59 -49.01
C ILE A 639 -24.24 89.53 -50.46
N PHE A 640 -25.41 88.92 -50.66
CA PHE A 640 -26.11 88.87 -51.95
C PHE A 640 -27.14 89.99 -52.16
N VAL A 641 -27.35 90.87 -51.17
CA VAL A 641 -28.26 92.02 -51.26
C VAL A 641 -27.51 93.23 -51.84
N PRO A 642 -28.07 93.99 -52.79
CA PRO A 642 -27.45 95.21 -53.31
C PRO A 642 -27.23 96.27 -52.21
N PRO A 643 -26.07 96.96 -52.15
CA PRO A 643 -25.81 98.02 -51.18
C PRO A 643 -26.86 99.13 -51.17
N GLU A 644 -27.47 99.40 -52.32
CA GLU A 644 -28.52 100.40 -52.53
C GLU A 644 -29.82 100.05 -51.77
N VAL A 645 -30.07 98.76 -51.54
CA VAL A 645 -31.20 98.27 -50.72
C VAL A 645 -30.82 98.27 -49.23
N LEU A 646 -29.60 97.87 -48.90
CA LEU A 646 -29.09 97.85 -47.52
C LEU A 646 -28.99 99.26 -46.90
N THR A 647 -28.64 100.27 -47.69
CA THR A 647 -28.41 101.65 -47.24
C THR A 647 -29.61 102.59 -47.45
N LYS A 648 -30.76 102.05 -47.91
CA LYS A 648 -31.95 102.83 -48.27
C LYS A 648 -32.58 103.52 -47.05
N THR A 649 -32.76 104.84 -47.13
CA THR A 649 -33.32 105.68 -46.06
C THR A 649 -34.84 105.88 -46.15
N GLY A 650 -35.45 105.51 -47.27
CA GLY A 650 -36.90 105.53 -47.48
C GLY A 650 -37.53 104.13 -47.38
N ASN A 651 -38.86 104.06 -47.47
CA ASN A 651 -39.59 102.79 -47.42
C ASN A 651 -39.12 101.81 -48.52
N LEU A 652 -39.06 100.53 -48.15
CA LEU A 652 -38.75 99.43 -49.03
C LEU A 652 -40.00 98.96 -49.80
N THR A 653 -39.83 98.59 -51.07
CA THR A 653 -40.89 97.91 -51.85
C THR A 653 -41.19 96.52 -51.27
N ASP A 654 -42.24 95.85 -51.74
CA ASP A 654 -42.56 94.49 -51.30
C ASP A 654 -41.50 93.48 -51.77
N GLU A 655 -40.90 93.69 -52.95
CA GLU A 655 -39.80 92.89 -53.49
C GLU A 655 -38.50 93.11 -52.69
N GLU A 656 -38.17 94.35 -52.33
CA GLU A 656 -37.02 94.66 -51.48
C GLU A 656 -37.18 94.09 -50.06
N ARG A 657 -38.41 94.09 -49.52
CA ARG A 657 -38.72 93.46 -48.22
C ARG A 657 -38.60 91.95 -48.27
N GLU A 658 -39.11 91.30 -49.31
CA GLU A 658 -38.98 89.84 -49.46
C GLU A 658 -37.52 89.44 -49.70
N LEU A 659 -36.75 90.20 -50.49
CA LEU A 659 -35.32 89.99 -50.66
C LEU A 659 -34.59 90.01 -49.31
N LEU A 660 -34.83 91.02 -48.45
CA LEU A 660 -34.24 91.06 -47.11
C LEU A 660 -34.74 89.92 -46.21
N ALA A 661 -36.03 89.59 -46.23
CA ALA A 661 -36.60 88.49 -45.44
C ALA A 661 -36.03 87.11 -45.84
N SER A 662 -35.64 86.95 -47.12
CA SER A 662 -35.01 85.73 -47.63
C SER A 662 -33.55 85.54 -47.17
N THR A 663 -32.89 86.57 -46.62
CA THR A 663 -31.45 86.50 -46.31
C THR A 663 -31.07 85.41 -45.32
N TYR A 664 -31.93 85.05 -44.36
CA TYR A 664 -31.69 83.92 -43.46
C TYR A 664 -31.69 82.56 -44.18
N LEU A 665 -32.48 82.42 -45.26
CA LEU A 665 -32.45 81.23 -46.11
C LEU A 665 -31.15 81.14 -46.91
N VAL A 666 -30.68 82.29 -47.42
CA VAL A 666 -29.38 82.38 -48.11
C VAL A 666 -28.24 82.07 -47.13
N THR A 667 -28.27 82.59 -45.89
CA THR A 667 -27.33 82.21 -44.83
C THR A 667 -27.36 80.70 -44.58
N ALA A 668 -28.54 80.10 -44.44
CA ALA A 668 -28.65 78.67 -44.22
C ALA A 668 -28.13 77.83 -45.40
N ASP A 669 -28.36 78.25 -46.65
CA ASP A 669 -27.88 77.57 -47.84
C ASP A 669 -26.34 77.68 -48.00
N LEU A 670 -25.74 78.80 -47.59
CA LEU A 670 -24.29 79.00 -47.53
C LEU A 670 -23.60 78.14 -46.45
N LEU A 671 -24.33 77.79 -45.39
CA LEU A 671 -23.80 77.05 -44.24
C LEU A 671 -24.17 75.55 -44.24
N LYS A 672 -25.01 75.08 -45.17
CA LYS A 672 -25.56 73.71 -45.19
C LYS A 672 -24.50 72.60 -45.25
N ASP A 673 -23.38 72.88 -45.91
CA ASP A 673 -22.27 71.95 -46.13
C ASP A 673 -21.16 72.09 -45.05
N VAL A 674 -21.37 72.95 -44.04
CA VAL A 674 -20.45 73.16 -42.91
C VAL A 674 -20.91 72.34 -41.70
N THR A 675 -20.06 71.43 -41.23
CA THR A 675 -20.33 70.63 -40.02
C THR A 675 -20.09 71.46 -38.77
N PHE A 676 -21.14 71.65 -37.96
CA PHE A 676 -21.08 72.24 -36.63
C PHE A 676 -21.39 71.19 -35.56
N GLU A 677 -20.86 71.35 -34.34
CA GLU A 677 -21.15 70.43 -33.23
C GLU A 677 -22.63 70.50 -32.77
N GLY A 678 -23.30 71.63 -33.00
CA GLY A 678 -24.71 71.85 -32.67
C GLY A 678 -25.54 72.38 -33.84
N PRO A 679 -26.87 72.55 -33.69
CA PRO A 679 -27.81 72.77 -34.80
C PRO A 679 -27.81 74.21 -35.36
N VAL A 680 -26.64 74.76 -35.71
CA VAL A 680 -26.44 76.15 -36.18
C VAL A 680 -27.28 76.47 -37.41
N VAL A 681 -27.19 75.68 -38.49
CA VAL A 681 -27.95 75.91 -39.73
C VAL A 681 -29.47 75.89 -39.47
N LYS A 682 -29.93 74.94 -38.66
CA LYS A 682 -31.34 74.85 -38.26
C LYS A 682 -31.76 76.02 -37.38
N THR A 683 -30.86 76.57 -36.57
CA THR A 683 -31.10 77.75 -35.73
C THR A 683 -31.35 78.98 -36.60
N VAL A 684 -30.55 79.19 -37.65
CA VAL A 684 -30.75 80.29 -38.61
C VAL A 684 -31.98 80.08 -39.52
N LEU A 685 -32.33 78.85 -39.87
CA LEU A 685 -33.59 78.56 -40.57
C LEU A 685 -34.83 78.89 -39.73
N HIS A 686 -34.81 78.52 -38.45
CA HIS A 686 -35.97 78.63 -37.56
C HIS A 686 -36.13 80.02 -36.91
N MET A 687 -35.10 80.89 -36.90
CA MET A 687 -35.21 82.22 -36.25
C MET A 687 -36.14 83.21 -36.98
N GLY A 688 -36.59 82.87 -38.20
CA GLY A 688 -37.61 83.61 -38.96
C GLY A 688 -39.04 83.09 -38.74
N GLU A 689 -39.24 82.11 -37.85
CA GLU A 689 -40.56 81.59 -37.52
C GLU A 689 -41.22 82.38 -36.38
N HIS A 690 -42.55 82.44 -36.38
CA HIS A 690 -43.35 83.01 -35.30
C HIS A 690 -43.92 81.90 -34.43
N TRP A 691 -43.97 82.10 -33.11
CA TRP A 691 -44.49 81.15 -32.13
C TRP A 691 -45.90 80.62 -32.47
N ASP A 692 -46.77 81.45 -33.03
CA ASP A 692 -48.13 81.11 -33.47
C ASP A 692 -48.21 80.28 -34.78
N GLY A 693 -47.12 80.18 -35.55
CA GLY A 693 -47.09 79.50 -36.85
C GLY A 693 -47.39 80.38 -38.07
N THR A 694 -47.50 81.70 -37.90
CA THR A 694 -47.55 82.66 -39.01
C THR A 694 -46.18 82.89 -39.69
N GLY A 695 -45.14 82.19 -39.24
CA GLY A 695 -43.81 82.13 -39.85
C GLY A 695 -43.78 81.51 -41.25
N ARG A 696 -42.63 81.60 -41.92
CA ARG A 696 -42.41 81.22 -43.32
C ARG A 696 -42.56 79.72 -43.58
N PHE A 697 -42.25 78.87 -42.60
CA PHE A 697 -42.35 77.42 -42.69
C PHE A 697 -43.55 76.84 -41.90
N HIS A 698 -44.39 77.70 -41.31
CA HIS A 698 -45.53 77.34 -40.47
C HIS A 698 -45.19 76.41 -39.29
N ILE A 699 -43.99 76.59 -38.73
CA ILE A 699 -43.53 75.91 -37.53
C ILE A 699 -43.97 76.75 -36.32
N SER A 700 -44.59 76.11 -35.33
CA SER A 700 -45.21 76.78 -34.18
C SER A 700 -44.93 76.05 -32.87
N GLY A 701 -44.95 76.79 -31.76
CA GLY A 701 -44.67 76.30 -30.42
C GLY A 701 -43.26 75.69 -30.29
N ASP A 702 -43.13 74.71 -29.39
CA ASP A 702 -41.86 73.98 -29.13
C ASP A 702 -41.32 73.15 -30.32
N ARG A 703 -41.95 73.23 -31.51
CA ARG A 703 -41.38 72.73 -32.77
C ARG A 703 -40.33 73.69 -33.34
N ILE A 704 -40.35 74.96 -32.93
CA ILE A 704 -39.25 75.90 -33.11
C ILE A 704 -38.17 75.54 -32.08
N ILE A 705 -36.93 75.27 -32.50
CA ILE A 705 -35.88 74.81 -31.57
C ILE A 705 -35.49 75.92 -30.58
N PRO A 706 -35.14 75.60 -29.31
CA PRO A 706 -34.90 76.63 -28.27
C PRO A 706 -33.85 77.67 -28.67
N THR A 707 -32.76 77.24 -29.29
CA THR A 707 -31.70 78.12 -29.82
C THR A 707 -32.23 79.15 -30.81
N ALA A 708 -33.24 78.80 -31.63
CA ALA A 708 -33.87 79.72 -32.59
C ALA A 708 -34.86 80.69 -31.93
N GLN A 709 -35.58 80.23 -30.90
CA GLN A 709 -36.46 81.11 -30.09
C GLN A 709 -35.64 82.20 -29.39
N VAL A 710 -34.51 81.80 -28.79
CA VAL A 710 -33.51 82.70 -28.20
C VAL A 710 -32.97 83.67 -29.25
N LEU A 711 -32.57 83.18 -30.42
CA LEU A 711 -31.93 84.00 -31.43
C LEU A 711 -32.89 85.02 -32.08
N ALA A 712 -34.16 84.66 -32.26
CA ALA A 712 -35.19 85.57 -32.74
C ALA A 712 -35.42 86.76 -31.78
N VAL A 713 -35.51 86.48 -30.46
CA VAL A 713 -35.65 87.51 -29.42
C VAL A 713 -34.40 88.39 -29.34
N ALA A 714 -33.20 87.81 -29.38
CA ALA A 714 -31.94 88.56 -29.39
C ALA A 714 -31.84 89.50 -30.59
N ASN A 715 -32.16 89.02 -31.80
CA ASN A 715 -32.10 89.81 -33.03
C ASN A 715 -33.13 90.96 -33.02
N ALA A 716 -34.34 90.70 -32.50
CA ALA A 716 -35.36 91.72 -32.32
C ALA A 716 -34.95 92.78 -31.28
N PHE A 717 -34.37 92.36 -30.15
CA PHE A 717 -33.84 93.26 -29.13
C PHE A 717 -32.73 94.16 -29.69
N VAL A 718 -31.63 93.59 -30.18
CA VAL A 718 -30.50 94.35 -30.75
C VAL A 718 -30.95 95.21 -31.93
N GLY A 719 -31.87 94.68 -32.74
CA GLY A 719 -32.47 95.39 -33.86
C GLY A 719 -33.19 96.66 -33.45
N MET A 720 -33.96 96.65 -32.35
CA MET A 720 -34.68 97.82 -31.81
C MET A 720 -33.79 98.74 -30.95
N ALA A 721 -32.93 98.14 -30.13
CA ALA A 721 -32.02 98.81 -29.20
C ALA A 721 -30.86 99.54 -29.89
N SER A 722 -30.50 99.17 -31.12
CA SER A 722 -29.50 99.87 -31.94
C SER A 722 -30.12 100.97 -32.81
N ALA A 723 -29.35 102.02 -33.08
CA ALA A 723 -29.68 103.06 -34.06
C ALA A 723 -29.62 102.52 -35.51
N ARG A 724 -30.41 103.09 -36.42
CA ARG A 724 -30.51 102.70 -37.84
C ARG A 724 -30.57 103.94 -38.74
N ALA A 725 -30.27 103.79 -40.03
CA ALA A 725 -30.25 104.88 -41.02
C ALA A 725 -31.51 105.76 -41.04
N TRP A 726 -32.66 105.19 -40.68
CA TRP A 726 -33.99 105.83 -40.73
C TRP A 726 -34.64 106.03 -39.34
N ARG A 727 -33.99 105.64 -38.23
CA ARG A 727 -34.50 105.91 -36.88
C ARG A 727 -33.43 105.84 -35.77
N PRO A 728 -33.61 106.58 -34.65
CA PRO A 728 -32.79 106.39 -33.46
C PRO A 728 -33.00 104.99 -32.82
N ALA A 729 -32.09 104.68 -31.89
CA ALA A 729 -32.23 103.59 -30.94
C ALA A 729 -33.47 103.77 -30.06
N MET A 730 -34.02 102.67 -29.54
CA MET A 730 -35.08 102.70 -28.52
C MET A 730 -34.52 102.40 -27.12
N GLU A 731 -35.11 103.03 -26.11
CA GLU A 731 -34.81 102.72 -24.70
C GLU A 731 -35.17 101.28 -24.35
N PHE A 732 -34.30 100.58 -23.62
CA PHE A 732 -34.41 99.13 -23.41
C PHE A 732 -35.75 98.71 -22.78
N ARG A 733 -36.26 99.50 -21.82
CA ARG A 733 -37.61 99.27 -21.24
C ARG A 733 -38.69 99.23 -22.32
N LYS A 734 -38.70 100.20 -23.24
CA LYS A 734 -39.64 100.24 -24.37
C LYS A 734 -39.44 99.08 -25.35
N VAL A 735 -38.22 98.58 -25.50
CA VAL A 735 -37.96 97.37 -26.31
C VAL A 735 -38.55 96.13 -25.63
N ILE A 736 -38.38 95.99 -24.33
CA ILE A 736 -38.98 94.89 -23.54
C ILE A 736 -40.51 94.99 -23.53
N ASP A 737 -41.09 96.19 -23.38
CA ASP A 737 -42.54 96.41 -23.48
C ASP A 737 -43.11 95.89 -24.82
N ILE A 738 -42.38 96.06 -25.92
CA ILE A 738 -42.76 95.57 -27.26
C ILE A 738 -42.59 94.05 -27.35
N LEU A 739 -41.47 93.49 -26.88
CA LEU A 739 -41.23 92.04 -26.90
C LEU A 739 -42.25 91.27 -26.02
N MET A 740 -42.67 91.86 -24.91
CA MET A 740 -43.73 91.33 -24.05
C MET A 740 -45.12 91.41 -24.70
N GLN A 741 -45.39 92.41 -25.54
CA GLN A 741 -46.64 92.48 -26.34
C GLN A 741 -46.65 91.48 -27.50
N ASP A 742 -45.49 91.22 -28.11
CA ASP A 742 -45.30 90.23 -29.18
C ASP A 742 -45.13 88.79 -28.66
N THR A 743 -45.15 88.58 -27.34
CA THR A 743 -45.07 87.26 -26.71
C THR A 743 -46.37 86.47 -26.92
N GLY A 744 -46.25 85.18 -27.24
CA GLY A 744 -47.36 84.28 -27.55
C GLY A 744 -47.88 84.40 -29.00
N SER A 745 -47.42 85.38 -29.77
CA SER A 745 -47.66 85.50 -31.21
C SER A 745 -46.36 85.31 -32.00
N LYS A 746 -45.44 86.28 -31.94
CA LYS A 746 -44.12 86.18 -32.59
C LYS A 746 -43.13 85.40 -31.74
N PHE A 747 -43.00 85.76 -30.46
CA PHE A 747 -41.97 85.22 -29.57
C PHE A 747 -42.54 84.28 -28.51
N ASP A 748 -41.71 83.34 -28.04
CA ASP A 748 -41.98 82.61 -26.82
C ASP A 748 -41.69 83.48 -25.58
N HIS A 749 -42.39 83.21 -24.49
CA HIS A 749 -42.22 83.90 -23.20
C HIS A 749 -40.88 83.58 -22.52
N ARG A 750 -40.32 82.37 -22.70
CA ARG A 750 -39.10 81.94 -21.98
C ARG A 750 -37.88 82.83 -22.30
N PRO A 751 -37.52 83.09 -23.57
CA PRO A 751 -36.35 83.92 -23.88
C PRO A 751 -36.58 85.42 -23.60
N VAL A 752 -37.82 85.92 -23.73
CA VAL A 752 -38.15 87.32 -23.38
C VAL A 752 -38.03 87.54 -21.87
N SER A 753 -38.49 86.58 -21.05
CA SER A 753 -38.35 86.63 -19.59
C SER A 753 -36.89 86.56 -19.14
N ALA A 754 -36.08 85.71 -19.78
CA ALA A 754 -34.64 85.61 -19.48
C ALA A 754 -33.89 86.91 -19.87
N LEU A 755 -34.19 87.49 -21.03
CA LEU A 755 -33.65 88.80 -21.42
C LEU A 755 -34.01 89.91 -20.42
N MET A 756 -35.27 89.95 -19.97
CA MET A 756 -35.70 90.91 -18.96
C MET A 756 -34.96 90.71 -17.63
N ASN A 757 -34.80 89.46 -17.17
CA ASN A 757 -34.06 89.15 -15.95
C ASN A 757 -32.58 89.55 -16.05
N PHE A 758 -31.95 89.33 -17.21
CA PHE A 758 -30.56 89.73 -17.44
C PHE A 758 -30.39 91.26 -17.40
N LEU A 759 -31.28 92.00 -18.06
CA LEU A 759 -31.27 93.46 -18.05
C LEU A 759 -31.46 94.04 -16.65
N GLU A 760 -32.45 93.57 -15.90
CA GLU A 760 -32.82 94.18 -14.61
C GLU A 760 -32.01 93.64 -13.41
N ASN A 761 -31.58 92.38 -13.42
CA ASN A 761 -30.97 91.71 -12.26
C ASN A 761 -29.53 91.20 -12.48
N ARG A 762 -28.96 91.30 -13.70
CA ARG A 762 -27.55 90.92 -13.99
C ARG A 762 -26.66 92.07 -14.46
N GLY A 763 -27.18 93.31 -14.48
CA GLY A 763 -26.43 94.48 -14.96
C GLY A 763 -26.36 94.61 -16.49
N GLY A 764 -27.30 93.97 -17.21
CA GLY A 764 -27.36 94.06 -18.67
C GLY A 764 -27.63 95.47 -19.18
N ILE A 765 -28.30 96.32 -18.39
CA ILE A 765 -28.54 97.74 -18.72
C ILE A 765 -27.21 98.51 -18.82
N GLU A 766 -26.30 98.33 -17.87
CA GLU A 766 -24.96 98.92 -17.88
C GLU A 766 -24.10 98.29 -18.97
N LYS A 767 -24.06 96.95 -19.05
CA LYS A 767 -23.25 96.18 -20.01
C LYS A 767 -23.50 96.61 -21.46
N TRP A 768 -24.78 96.70 -21.83
CA TRP A 768 -25.20 97.00 -23.20
C TRP A 768 -25.57 98.46 -23.45
N ALA A 769 -25.38 99.37 -22.48
CA ALA A 769 -25.75 100.79 -22.62
C ALA A 769 -25.28 101.42 -23.95
N HIS A 770 -24.09 101.01 -24.40
CA HIS A 770 -23.39 101.40 -25.63
C HIS A 770 -24.06 100.92 -26.94
N PHE A 771 -25.08 100.06 -26.88
CA PHE A 771 -25.82 99.62 -28.06
C PHE A 771 -26.57 100.77 -28.74
N ARG A 772 -26.99 101.76 -27.93
CA ARG A 772 -27.76 102.94 -28.35
C ARG A 772 -26.90 104.02 -29.02
N ASP A 773 -25.58 103.93 -28.89
CA ASP A 773 -24.66 104.90 -29.48
C ASP A 773 -24.74 104.89 -31.02
N PRO A 774 -24.63 106.05 -31.70
CA PRO A 774 -24.62 106.10 -33.15
C PRO A 774 -23.36 105.42 -33.70
N PRO A 775 -23.43 104.78 -34.90
CA PRO A 775 -22.23 104.23 -35.54
C PRO A 775 -21.20 105.33 -35.78
N ALA A 776 -19.93 105.04 -35.46
CA ALA A 776 -18.83 106.00 -35.60
C ALA A 776 -18.74 106.50 -37.05
N SER A 777 -18.80 107.81 -37.25
CA SER A 777 -18.93 108.43 -38.57
C SER A 777 -17.60 108.60 -39.31
N ASP A 778 -16.70 107.61 -39.19
CA ASP A 778 -15.45 107.58 -39.94
C ASP A 778 -15.74 107.14 -41.37
N LYS A 779 -15.65 108.09 -42.30
CA LYS A 779 -15.47 107.75 -43.72
C LYS A 779 -14.08 107.10 -43.86
N PRO A 780 -13.97 105.92 -44.48
CA PRO A 780 -12.69 105.49 -45.03
C PRO A 780 -12.28 106.52 -46.10
N GLU A 781 -11.11 107.12 -45.94
CA GLU A 781 -10.37 107.61 -47.10
C GLU A 781 -9.91 106.39 -47.91
N LEU A 782 -10.05 106.46 -49.24
CA LEU A 782 -9.76 105.39 -50.20
C LEU A 782 -8.39 105.59 -50.86
#